data_AF-A0A182FF33-F1
#
_entry.id   AF-A0A182FF33-F1
#
_cell.length_a   1.000
_cell.length_b   1.000
_cell.length_c   1.000
_cell.angle_alpha   90.00
_cell.angle_beta   90.00
_cell.angle_gamma   90.00
#
_symmetry.space_group_name_H-M   'P 1'
#
loop_
_entity.id
_entity.type
_entity.pdbx_description
1 polymer ?
#
loop_
_entity_poly.entity_id
_entity_poly.type
_entity_poly.pdbx_seq_one_letter_code
_entity_poly.pdbx_strand_id
1 'polypeptide(L)'
;GVTGIRSTFSSKPKPTDKWLDAQCDGTAALHTLPSCMTLCDLKNDSYYQLIVVDVPLLDFDAKPKLKVYKGTNLVSEQHLPGIPCAVESLYISDQEPRIPIIAVAVESSVLFYRNLKPYYKYTLPSLTVEPLELDVWGRMANERGDALDALIESLRTIEPSQMTLQTQELLSLPDAERGGYIQACAERKLERLSIITAMATIRKASSEPKAASCLILATECGELLVLDTQAFGVLAQAKCGPFRGTPTLLSASGQYDVDYRVVIATREGSLCLLRKGWLAGQHIVRLEAPAAGLALLPIDQTIVVVCMNRTLVCYSKKGKKLWTVRLPQPAVCLTPVCLPHLGINLVCVGLKGGLVQFYSQRKLVDQFYAPESVASLTFGRLGQEEHVLVLVTVDGSLIVKILKRTAEFVTTENIYGDAPGLGDGTAEGSEDSAPPGQLQIPKKTKIFVEQTLREKSHAATIHGSFQSELWRMRLTTARATIDVINSADSNMSTVDVGLAPLKLAAEVLGLGPVFKLFLVLENISSRKEATGLSLLIQADHRHYCVDRPYLSLPMLVPGAPVRLDFRVTVSVDPADGLPPVDLTPENSYLKVLIFKVGQVSAIEALKLDHESPNGPTIIMEQKFNESAEKVKTFTKRPSDAELLELYALFKQATVGDNDTEKPGMFDLKGKAKWQAWADRKGTSKEAAMEAYIKLVDELTAKYL
;
A
#
# COMPACT_ATOMS: atom_id res chain seq x y z
N GLY A 1 -5.29 -17.65 -9.25
CA GLY A 1 -6.07 -16.56 -9.86
C GLY A 1 -6.39 -15.54 -8.81
N VAL A 2 -5.73 -14.38 -8.85
CA VAL A 2 -6.17 -13.15 -8.16
C VAL A 2 -5.84 -12.01 -9.12
N THR A 3 -6.76 -11.76 -10.03
CA THR A 3 -6.77 -10.60 -10.93
C THR A 3 -7.97 -9.75 -10.55
N GLY A 4 -7.75 -8.45 -10.35
CA GLY A 4 -8.82 -7.47 -10.47
C GLY A 4 -9.13 -6.66 -9.22
N ILE A 5 -8.21 -5.77 -8.84
CA ILE A 5 -8.62 -4.47 -8.29
C ILE A 5 -7.93 -3.40 -9.15
N ARG A 6 -8.54 -3.09 -10.29
CA ARG A 6 -8.26 -1.84 -11.01
C ARG A 6 -8.91 -0.73 -10.22
N SER A 7 -8.12 0.03 -9.47
CA SER A 7 -8.57 1.30 -8.91
C SER A 7 -8.82 2.27 -10.07
N THR A 8 -10.08 2.57 -10.31
CA THR A 8 -10.53 3.60 -11.25
C THR A 8 -10.30 4.99 -10.64
N PHE A 9 -9.05 5.46 -10.66
CA PHE A 9 -8.78 6.90 -10.57
C PHE A 9 -8.83 7.47 -12.00
N SER A 10 -10.04 7.87 -12.39
CA SER A 10 -10.29 8.60 -13.64
C SER A 10 -10.04 10.09 -13.44
N SER A 11 -8.78 10.49 -13.59
CA SER A 11 -8.41 11.73 -14.29
C SER A 11 -6.93 11.62 -14.64
N LYS A 12 -6.62 11.03 -15.81
CA LYS A 12 -5.29 11.22 -16.39
C LYS A 12 -5.12 12.73 -16.59
N PRO A 13 -4.20 13.42 -15.89
CA PRO A 13 -3.92 14.80 -16.24
C PRO A 13 -3.49 14.83 -17.71
N LYS A 14 -3.93 15.87 -18.45
CA LYS A 14 -3.46 16.11 -19.82
C LYS A 14 -1.92 15.95 -19.85
N PRO A 15 -1.34 15.29 -20.87
CA PRO A 15 0.11 15.17 -20.98
C PRO A 15 0.70 16.56 -20.84
N THR A 16 1.61 16.74 -19.89
CA THR A 16 2.24 18.04 -19.68
C THR A 16 3.04 18.35 -20.93
N ASP A 17 2.64 19.41 -21.64
CA ASP A 17 3.18 19.77 -22.95
C ASP A 17 4.66 20.21 -22.91
N LYS A 18 5.30 20.12 -21.74
CA LYS A 18 6.68 20.58 -21.46
C LYS A 18 7.72 19.48 -21.64
N TRP A 19 7.34 18.22 -21.43
CA TRP A 19 8.25 17.08 -21.52
C TRP A 19 7.97 16.27 -22.78
N LEU A 20 9.05 15.90 -23.48
CA LEU A 20 9.04 14.95 -24.57
C LEU A 20 9.42 13.57 -24.01
N ASP A 21 8.57 12.59 -24.25
CA ASP A 21 8.89 11.20 -23.99
C ASP A 21 9.86 10.71 -25.06
N ALA A 22 11.14 10.64 -24.73
CA ALA A 22 12.16 10.22 -25.67
C ALA A 22 12.12 8.70 -25.84
N GLN A 23 12.16 7.96 -24.73
CA GLN A 23 12.10 6.50 -24.75
C GLN A 23 11.77 5.93 -23.37
N CYS A 24 11.02 4.81 -23.37
CA CYS A 24 10.76 3.97 -22.21
C CYS A 24 11.19 2.55 -22.57
N ASP A 25 12.25 2.05 -21.94
CA ASP A 25 12.70 0.67 -22.09
C ASP A 25 12.26 -0.14 -20.85
N GLY A 26 11.18 -0.89 -21.01
CA GLY A 26 10.65 -1.79 -19.98
C GLY A 26 11.39 -3.13 -19.87
N THR A 27 12.43 -3.37 -20.68
CA THR A 27 13.20 -4.62 -20.69
C THR A 27 14.57 -4.51 -20.00
N ALA A 28 14.94 -3.30 -19.55
CA ALA A 28 16.26 -3.03 -18.98
C ALA A 28 16.53 -3.74 -17.64
N ALA A 29 15.48 -4.10 -16.89
CA ALA A 29 15.53 -4.79 -15.59
C ALA A 29 16.60 -4.21 -14.64
N LEU A 30 16.57 -2.89 -14.44
CA LEU A 30 17.54 -2.13 -13.64
C LEU A 30 17.04 -1.89 -12.20
N HIS A 31 17.77 -2.37 -11.21
CA HIS A 31 17.47 -2.08 -9.81
C HIS A 31 18.57 -1.17 -9.22
N THR A 32 18.30 0.14 -9.14
CA THR A 32 19.30 1.13 -8.71
C THR A 32 18.78 2.04 -7.61
N LEU A 33 19.72 2.53 -6.80
CA LEU A 33 19.49 3.58 -5.80
C LEU A 33 19.73 4.98 -6.40
N PRO A 34 19.19 6.05 -5.79
CA PRO A 34 19.43 7.44 -6.20
C PRO A 34 20.90 7.84 -6.29
N SER A 35 21.75 7.35 -5.37
CA SER A 35 23.19 7.61 -5.35
C SER A 35 24.00 6.79 -6.36
N CYS A 36 23.39 5.80 -7.02
CA CYS A 36 24.06 4.87 -7.93
C CYS A 36 23.89 5.23 -9.42
N MET A 37 23.52 6.48 -9.73
CA MET A 37 23.32 6.97 -11.09
C MET A 37 24.07 8.28 -11.33
N THR A 38 24.84 8.35 -12.41
CA THR A 38 25.52 9.59 -12.82
C THR A 38 25.59 9.72 -14.34
N LEU A 39 25.78 10.95 -14.82
CA LEU A 39 25.86 11.30 -16.24
C LEU A 39 27.26 11.82 -16.54
N CYS A 40 27.95 11.24 -17.53
CA CYS A 40 29.35 11.55 -17.78
C CYS A 40 29.75 11.43 -19.26
N ASP A 41 30.64 12.32 -19.71
CA ASP A 41 31.28 12.27 -21.03
C ASP A 41 32.59 11.46 -20.96
N LEU A 42 32.50 10.14 -21.15
CA LEU A 42 33.63 9.22 -20.92
C LEU A 42 34.79 9.37 -21.90
N LYS A 43 34.53 9.86 -23.12
CA LYS A 43 35.53 9.97 -24.19
C LYS A 43 35.99 11.42 -24.44
N ASN A 44 35.41 12.38 -23.74
CA ASN A 44 35.57 13.80 -24.02
C ASN A 44 35.14 14.17 -25.45
N ASP A 45 34.16 13.45 -26.02
CA ASP A 45 33.59 13.67 -27.35
C ASP A 45 32.31 14.54 -27.30
N SER A 46 32.02 15.12 -26.12
CA SER A 46 30.79 15.84 -25.82
C SER A 46 29.51 15.00 -25.94
N TYR A 47 29.63 13.68 -25.97
CA TYR A 47 28.51 12.76 -25.91
C TYR A 47 28.38 12.16 -24.51
N TYR A 48 27.41 12.64 -23.74
CA TYR A 48 27.22 12.18 -22.37
C TYR A 48 26.56 10.80 -22.34
N GLN A 49 27.10 9.90 -21.53
CA GLN A 49 26.61 8.55 -21.31
C GLN A 49 26.04 8.42 -19.90
N LEU A 50 25.04 7.54 -19.76
CA LEU A 50 24.43 7.23 -18.47
C LEU A 50 25.20 6.06 -17.84
N ILE A 51 25.65 6.26 -16.61
CA ILE A 51 26.31 5.23 -15.81
C ILE A 51 25.37 4.87 -14.68
N VAL A 52 25.00 3.60 -14.61
CA VAL A 52 24.09 3.06 -13.58
C VAL A 52 24.77 1.86 -12.94
N VAL A 53 24.61 1.75 -11.63
CA VAL A 53 24.95 0.52 -10.94
C VAL A 53 23.69 -0.24 -10.59
N ASP A 54 23.61 -1.43 -11.15
CA ASP A 54 22.53 -2.37 -10.95
C ASP A 54 22.84 -3.24 -9.73
N VAL A 55 21.99 -3.14 -8.73
CA VAL A 55 22.06 -3.88 -7.47
C VAL A 55 20.89 -4.85 -7.43
N PRO A 56 21.13 -6.17 -7.59
CA PRO A 56 20.06 -7.16 -7.53
C PRO A 56 19.51 -7.23 -6.10
N LEU A 57 18.39 -6.54 -5.86
CA LEU A 57 17.76 -6.45 -4.53
C LEU A 57 17.04 -7.76 -4.12
N LEU A 58 16.73 -8.62 -5.08
CA LEU A 58 15.91 -9.84 -4.89
C LEU A 58 16.72 -11.14 -4.95
N ASP A 59 17.96 -11.09 -5.44
CA ASP A 59 18.84 -12.24 -5.62
C ASP A 59 20.20 -11.94 -4.97
N PHE A 60 20.40 -12.47 -3.75
CA PHE A 60 21.60 -12.23 -2.95
C PHE A 60 22.85 -12.92 -3.51
N ASP A 61 22.70 -13.90 -4.40
CA ASP A 61 23.84 -14.59 -5.05
C ASP A 61 24.32 -13.83 -6.29
N ALA A 62 23.47 -12.98 -6.88
CA ALA A 62 23.81 -12.18 -8.03
C ALA A 62 24.75 -11.03 -7.66
N LYS A 63 25.89 -10.94 -8.35
CA LYS A 63 26.85 -9.85 -8.13
C LYS A 63 26.35 -8.55 -8.73
N PRO A 64 26.50 -7.40 -8.05
CA PRO A 64 26.12 -6.10 -8.58
C PRO A 64 26.96 -5.73 -9.80
N LYS A 65 26.38 -4.95 -10.71
CA LYS A 65 26.98 -4.68 -12.02
C LYS A 65 26.99 -3.19 -12.36
N LEU A 66 28.13 -2.71 -12.82
CA LEU A 66 28.29 -1.38 -13.41
C LEU A 66 27.89 -1.44 -14.88
N LYS A 67 26.77 -0.80 -15.23
CA LYS A 67 26.20 -0.72 -16.58
C LYS A 67 26.39 0.68 -17.17
N VAL A 68 26.80 0.75 -18.42
CA VAL A 68 26.98 2.02 -19.16
C VAL A 68 26.08 2.04 -20.37
N TYR A 69 25.27 3.08 -20.47
CA TYR A 69 24.28 3.28 -21.50
C TYR A 69 24.67 4.44 -22.42
N LYS A 70 24.54 4.22 -23.73
CA LYS A 70 24.66 5.24 -24.76
C LYS A 70 23.27 5.51 -25.33
N GLY A 71 22.64 6.59 -24.88
CA GLY A 71 21.19 6.75 -25.02
C GLY A 71 20.49 5.73 -24.12
N THR A 72 19.72 4.81 -24.72
CA THR A 72 19.05 3.69 -24.05
C THR A 72 19.72 2.34 -24.29
N ASN A 73 20.71 2.28 -25.20
CA ASN A 73 21.39 1.03 -25.50
C ASN A 73 22.50 0.76 -24.49
N LEU A 74 22.50 -0.45 -23.93
CA LEU A 74 23.58 -0.94 -23.07
C LEU A 74 24.86 -1.15 -23.88
N VAL A 75 25.95 -0.50 -23.49
CA VAL A 75 27.26 -0.59 -24.17
C VAL A 75 28.24 -1.48 -23.42
N SER A 76 28.27 -1.40 -22.09
CA SER A 76 29.22 -2.12 -21.25
C SER A 76 28.57 -2.54 -19.96
N GLU A 77 28.97 -3.72 -19.47
CA GLU A 77 28.54 -4.30 -18.21
C GLU A 77 29.77 -4.91 -17.52
N GLN A 78 29.97 -4.58 -16.23
CA GLN A 78 31.12 -5.06 -15.45
C GLN A 78 30.68 -5.47 -14.05
N HIS A 79 31.17 -6.60 -13.56
CA HIS A 79 30.86 -7.09 -12.22
C HIS A 79 31.66 -6.31 -11.17
N LEU A 80 30.97 -5.92 -10.10
CA LEU A 80 31.58 -5.29 -8.93
C LEU A 80 31.85 -6.34 -7.84
N PRO A 81 32.90 -6.14 -7.01
CA PRO A 81 33.31 -7.13 -6.02
C PRO A 81 32.39 -7.21 -4.79
N GLY A 82 31.58 -6.19 -4.53
CA GLY A 82 30.70 -6.10 -3.36
C GLY A 82 29.58 -5.07 -3.58
N ILE A 83 28.76 -4.85 -2.56
CA ILE A 83 27.56 -4.00 -2.68
C ILE A 83 27.99 -2.52 -2.79
N PRO A 84 27.61 -1.84 -3.88
CA PRO A 84 27.98 -0.45 -4.12
C PRO A 84 27.02 0.50 -3.42
N CYS A 85 27.57 1.56 -2.83
CA CYS A 85 26.81 2.58 -2.12
C CYS A 85 26.46 3.78 -3.01
N ALA A 86 27.42 4.22 -3.82
CA ALA A 86 27.29 5.40 -4.66
C ALA A 86 28.24 5.36 -5.86
N VAL A 87 27.87 6.08 -6.92
CA VAL A 87 28.71 6.28 -8.12
C VAL A 87 28.73 7.75 -8.49
N GLU A 88 29.95 8.26 -8.68
CA GLU A 88 30.18 9.63 -9.07
C GLU A 88 31.17 9.69 -10.24
N SER A 89 31.03 10.72 -11.07
CA SER A 89 32.00 11.01 -12.12
C SER A 89 32.76 12.29 -11.83
N LEU A 90 34.07 12.26 -12.06
CA LEU A 90 34.96 13.35 -11.69
C LEU A 90 36.13 13.50 -12.65
N TYR A 91 36.72 14.69 -12.69
CA TYR A 91 37.91 14.99 -13.48
C TYR A 91 39.13 15.09 -12.56
N ILE A 92 40.25 14.46 -12.95
CA ILE A 92 41.48 14.43 -12.17
C ILE A 92 42.29 15.73 -12.34
N SER A 93 42.37 16.23 -13.57
CA SER A 93 43.26 17.32 -13.94
C SER A 93 42.56 18.26 -14.93
N ASP A 94 42.98 19.52 -14.89
CA ASP A 94 42.54 20.55 -15.85
C ASP A 94 43.32 20.49 -17.17
N GLN A 95 44.38 19.67 -17.25
CA GLN A 95 45.18 19.46 -18.45
C GLN A 95 44.40 18.69 -19.52
N GLU A 96 44.55 19.10 -20.78
CA GLU A 96 43.94 18.42 -21.92
C GLU A 96 44.74 17.16 -22.32
N PRO A 97 44.08 16.05 -22.67
CA PRO A 97 42.64 15.84 -22.74
C PRO A 97 41.99 15.58 -21.37
N ARG A 98 40.90 16.30 -21.08
CA ARG A 98 40.13 16.17 -19.83
C ARG A 98 39.22 14.95 -19.90
N ILE A 99 39.75 13.78 -19.54
CA ILE A 99 39.00 12.51 -19.49
C ILE A 99 38.53 12.27 -18.04
N PRO A 100 37.23 12.06 -17.80
CA PRO A 100 36.73 11.78 -16.46
C PRO A 100 37.03 10.35 -16.02
N ILE A 101 37.01 10.16 -14.70
CA ILE A 101 37.06 8.86 -14.04
C ILE A 101 35.72 8.63 -13.34
N ILE A 102 35.29 7.37 -13.34
CA ILE A 102 34.15 6.91 -12.57
C ILE A 102 34.67 6.42 -11.22
N ALA A 103 34.17 6.97 -10.12
CA ALA A 103 34.43 6.48 -8.78
C ALA A 103 33.20 5.69 -8.32
N VAL A 104 33.41 4.43 -7.91
CA VAL A 104 32.37 3.55 -7.36
C VAL A 104 32.75 3.22 -5.92
N ALA A 105 31.93 3.66 -4.96
CA ALA A 105 32.12 3.33 -3.56
C ALA A 105 31.55 1.93 -3.27
N VAL A 106 32.39 1.02 -2.81
CA VAL A 106 32.04 -0.36 -2.46
C VAL A 106 32.58 -0.64 -1.06
N GLU A 107 31.67 -0.85 -0.10
CA GLU A 107 32.00 -1.12 1.30
C GLU A 107 33.01 -0.11 1.87
N SER A 108 34.23 -0.54 2.20
CA SER A 108 35.32 0.27 2.76
C SER A 108 36.30 0.83 1.72
N SER A 109 36.02 0.63 0.43
CA SER A 109 36.91 0.97 -0.67
C SER A 109 36.22 1.79 -1.77
N VAL A 110 37.01 2.59 -2.49
CA VAL A 110 36.56 3.28 -3.72
C VAL A 110 37.33 2.72 -4.90
N LEU A 111 36.58 2.23 -5.88
CA LEU A 111 37.11 1.72 -7.14
C LEU A 111 37.03 2.81 -8.20
N PHE A 112 38.18 3.21 -8.73
CA PHE A 112 38.29 4.18 -9.80
C PHE A 112 38.41 3.47 -11.15
N TYR A 113 37.57 3.85 -12.10
CA TYR A 113 37.58 3.33 -13.47
C TYR A 113 37.91 4.45 -14.45
N ARG A 114 38.96 4.26 -15.25
CA ARG A 114 39.34 5.18 -16.32
C ARG A 114 39.10 4.51 -17.66
N ASN A 115 38.28 5.15 -18.52
CA ASN A 115 37.85 4.57 -19.79
C ASN A 115 37.29 3.13 -19.62
N LEU A 116 36.46 2.95 -18.58
CA LEU A 116 35.85 1.67 -18.21
C LEU A 116 36.83 0.54 -17.84
N LYS A 117 38.09 0.86 -17.53
CA LYS A 117 39.04 -0.11 -17.00
C LYS A 117 39.36 0.22 -15.54
N PRO A 118 39.46 -0.78 -14.64
CA PRO A 118 39.94 -0.56 -13.29
C PRO A 118 41.29 0.17 -13.33
N TYR A 119 41.35 1.33 -12.67
CA TYR A 119 42.51 2.22 -12.69
C TYR A 119 43.21 2.25 -11.34
N TYR A 120 42.45 2.40 -10.25
CA TYR A 120 42.99 2.48 -8.90
C TYR A 120 41.95 2.01 -7.88
N LYS A 121 42.41 1.40 -6.78
CA LYS A 121 41.59 1.06 -5.62
C LYS A 121 42.11 1.84 -4.42
N TYR A 122 41.27 2.71 -3.87
CA TYR A 122 41.53 3.38 -2.61
C TYR A 122 40.82 2.62 -1.48
N THR A 123 41.54 2.30 -0.41
CA THR A 123 40.96 1.69 0.80
C THR A 123 40.99 2.72 1.92
N LEU A 124 39.92 2.79 2.73
CA LEU A 124 39.87 3.68 3.88
C LEU A 124 41.00 3.38 4.88
N PRO A 125 41.52 4.40 5.59
CA PRO A 125 42.44 4.18 6.71
C PRO A 125 41.80 3.31 7.79
N SER A 126 42.58 2.38 8.35
CA SER A 126 42.13 1.55 9.47
C SER A 126 41.91 2.37 10.74
N LEU A 127 40.79 2.15 11.41
CA LEU A 127 40.48 2.70 12.72
C LEU A 127 41.26 1.97 13.82
N THR A 128 41.34 2.59 14.99
CA THR A 128 41.96 1.99 16.17
C THR A 128 41.19 0.75 16.61
N VAL A 129 41.91 -0.38 16.73
CA VAL A 129 41.41 -1.65 17.27
C VAL A 129 41.55 -1.61 18.80
N GLU A 130 40.58 -2.21 19.50
CA GLU A 130 40.62 -2.27 20.96
C GLU A 130 41.81 -3.13 21.43
N PRO A 131 42.62 -2.68 22.41
CA PRO A 131 43.78 -3.43 22.88
C PRO A 131 43.43 -4.82 23.43
N LEU A 132 42.28 -4.95 24.10
CA LEU A 132 41.82 -6.25 24.63
C LEU A 132 41.58 -7.26 23.50
N GLU A 133 41.09 -6.81 22.35
CA GLU A 133 40.89 -7.66 21.18
C GLU A 133 42.22 -8.17 20.60
N LEU A 134 43.22 -7.30 20.50
CA LEU A 134 44.57 -7.67 20.04
C LEU A 134 45.22 -8.69 20.98
N ASP A 135 45.10 -8.48 22.30
CA ASP A 135 45.65 -9.39 23.30
C ASP A 135 44.97 -10.76 23.27
N VAL A 136 43.63 -10.79 23.15
CA VAL A 136 42.87 -12.03 23.09
C VAL A 136 43.19 -12.81 21.81
N TRP A 137 43.23 -12.17 20.64
CA TRP A 137 43.60 -12.86 19.40
C TRP A 137 45.03 -13.40 19.39
N GLY A 138 45.98 -12.67 20.01
CA GLY A 138 47.34 -13.16 20.20
C GLY A 138 47.41 -14.43 21.07
N ARG A 139 46.47 -14.60 22.00
CA ARG A 139 46.39 -15.76 22.91
C ARG A 139 45.54 -16.90 22.35
N MET A 140 44.45 -16.61 21.64
CA MET A 140 43.51 -17.60 21.10
C MET A 140 44.15 -18.54 20.07
N ALA A 141 45.23 -18.12 19.40
CA ALA A 141 45.97 -18.99 18.48
C ALA A 141 46.63 -20.19 19.18
N ASN A 142 46.95 -20.07 20.48
CA ASN A 142 47.72 -21.06 21.23
C ASN A 142 46.91 -21.80 22.31
N GLU A 143 45.84 -21.20 22.82
CA GLU A 143 45.02 -21.72 23.91
C GLU A 143 43.91 -22.68 23.40
N ARG A 144 43.53 -23.69 24.21
CA ARG A 144 42.46 -24.66 23.87
C ARG A 144 41.61 -25.00 25.10
N GLY A 145 40.35 -25.42 24.88
CA GLY A 145 39.43 -25.86 25.94
C GLY A 145 38.83 -24.70 26.74
N ASP A 146 38.59 -24.90 28.04
CA ASP A 146 37.94 -23.92 28.93
C ASP A 146 38.61 -22.53 28.94
N ALA A 147 39.92 -22.46 28.69
CA ALA A 147 40.65 -21.20 28.57
C ALA A 147 40.25 -20.39 27.32
N LEU A 148 39.92 -21.07 26.22
CA LEU A 148 39.43 -20.46 24.99
C LEU A 148 38.02 -19.91 25.18
N ASP A 149 37.16 -20.63 25.89
CA ASP A 149 35.81 -20.16 26.21
C ASP A 149 35.83 -18.94 27.15
N ALA A 150 36.74 -18.92 28.13
CA ALA A 150 36.94 -17.75 28.99
C ALA A 150 37.44 -16.52 28.21
N LEU A 151 38.33 -16.72 27.23
CA LEU A 151 38.80 -15.66 26.34
C LEU A 151 37.67 -15.14 25.44
N ILE A 152 36.83 -16.02 24.89
CA ILE A 152 35.66 -15.64 24.09
C ILE A 152 34.65 -14.85 24.95
N GLU A 153 34.42 -15.28 26.19
CA GLU A 153 33.56 -14.54 27.12
C GLU A 153 34.10 -13.14 27.43
N SER A 154 35.43 -12.99 27.52
CA SER A 154 36.05 -11.67 27.66
C SER A 154 35.81 -10.76 26.46
N LEU A 155 35.75 -11.29 25.24
CA LEU A 155 35.42 -10.51 24.04
C LEU A 155 33.98 -10.00 24.05
N ARG A 156 33.04 -10.71 24.69
CA ARG A 156 31.64 -10.27 24.83
C ARG A 156 31.49 -9.03 25.70
N THR A 157 32.51 -8.66 26.48
CA THR A 157 32.51 -7.42 27.26
C THR A 157 32.71 -6.17 26.40
N ILE A 158 33.27 -6.32 25.20
CA ILE A 158 33.48 -5.22 24.26
C ILE A 158 32.17 -4.91 23.54
N GLU A 159 31.87 -3.62 23.37
CA GLU A 159 30.73 -3.19 22.57
C GLU A 159 30.90 -3.62 21.10
N PRO A 160 29.89 -4.25 20.45
CA PRO A 160 29.98 -4.66 19.05
C PRO A 160 30.40 -3.55 18.09
N SER A 161 30.02 -2.30 18.35
CA SER A 161 30.39 -1.17 17.48
C SER A 161 31.89 -0.83 17.46
N GLN A 162 32.66 -1.37 18.42
CA GLN A 162 34.09 -1.15 18.61
C GLN A 162 34.96 -2.33 18.15
N MET A 163 34.36 -3.51 18.03
CA MET A 163 35.01 -4.75 17.58
C MET A 163 35.31 -4.77 16.07
N THR A 164 36.28 -5.59 15.65
CA THR A 164 36.49 -5.89 14.23
C THR A 164 35.44 -6.87 13.68
N LEU A 165 35.32 -6.95 12.35
CA LEU A 165 34.43 -7.93 11.71
C LEU A 165 34.85 -9.37 12.06
N GLN A 166 36.15 -9.62 12.21
CA GLN A 166 36.70 -10.94 12.53
C GLN A 166 36.23 -11.45 13.90
N THR A 167 36.23 -10.59 14.92
CA THR A 167 35.66 -10.93 16.25
C THR A 167 34.15 -11.08 16.20
N GLN A 168 33.44 -10.23 15.47
CA GLN A 168 31.99 -10.35 15.34
C GLN A 168 31.57 -11.66 14.65
N GLU A 169 32.27 -12.06 13.60
CA GLU A 169 32.09 -13.36 12.94
C GLU A 169 32.37 -14.50 13.92
N LEU A 170 33.49 -14.45 14.66
CA LEU A 170 33.82 -15.46 15.67
C LEU A 170 32.70 -15.64 16.73
N LEU A 171 32.13 -14.52 17.21
CA LEU A 171 31.07 -14.53 18.22
C LEU A 171 29.71 -15.02 17.68
N SER A 172 29.47 -14.88 16.37
CA SER A 172 28.24 -15.34 15.73
C SER A 172 28.27 -16.81 15.32
N LEU A 173 29.47 -17.39 15.19
CA LEU A 173 29.63 -18.81 14.88
C LEU A 173 29.25 -19.74 16.05
N PRO A 174 28.69 -20.93 15.76
CA PRO A 174 28.42 -21.95 16.76
C PRO A 174 29.74 -22.52 17.32
N ASP A 175 29.70 -23.00 18.57
CA ASP A 175 30.89 -23.43 19.33
C ASP A 175 31.76 -24.46 18.58
N ALA A 176 31.13 -25.34 17.78
CA ALA A 176 31.81 -26.38 17.01
C ALA A 176 32.71 -25.84 15.88
N GLU A 177 32.36 -24.69 15.29
CA GLU A 177 33.06 -24.13 14.11
C GLU A 177 34.10 -23.08 14.48
N ARG A 178 34.05 -22.55 15.72
CA ARG A 178 34.98 -21.51 16.20
C ARG A 178 36.43 -21.94 16.12
N GLY A 179 36.75 -23.18 16.48
CA GLY A 179 38.13 -23.68 16.48
C GLY A 179 38.78 -23.65 15.07
N GLY A 180 38.01 -24.00 14.03
CA GLY A 180 38.48 -23.95 12.65
C GLY A 180 38.64 -22.50 12.14
N TYR A 181 37.70 -21.63 12.52
CA TYR A 181 37.75 -20.21 12.15
C TYR A 181 38.95 -19.48 12.80
N ILE A 182 39.22 -19.72 14.08
CA ILE A 182 40.37 -19.11 14.80
C ILE A 182 41.68 -19.48 14.11
N GLN A 183 41.87 -20.75 13.73
CA GLN A 183 43.06 -21.19 13.02
C GLN A 183 43.22 -20.53 11.65
N ALA A 184 42.12 -20.37 10.91
CA ALA A 184 42.14 -19.71 9.60
C ALA A 184 42.41 -18.20 9.69
N CYS A 185 42.02 -17.56 10.80
CA CYS A 185 42.20 -16.13 11.02
C CYS A 185 43.46 -15.75 11.81
N ALA A 186 44.16 -16.71 12.45
CA ALA A 186 45.34 -16.43 13.28
C ALA A 186 46.48 -15.69 12.56
N GLU A 187 46.64 -15.92 11.26
CA GLU A 187 47.66 -15.23 10.43
C GLU A 187 47.17 -13.91 9.83
N ARG A 188 45.87 -13.60 9.92
CA ARG A 188 45.32 -12.36 9.34
C ARG A 188 45.53 -11.20 10.30
N LYS A 189 45.99 -10.07 9.76
CA LYS A 189 46.07 -8.82 10.51
C LYS A 189 44.67 -8.33 10.87
N LEU A 190 44.46 -8.02 12.15
CA LEU A 190 43.25 -7.36 12.63
C LEU A 190 43.20 -5.93 12.12
N GLU A 191 42.25 -5.66 11.23
CA GLU A 191 41.99 -4.33 10.71
C GLU A 191 40.53 -3.96 10.90
N ARG A 192 40.31 -2.79 11.49
CA ARG A 192 38.97 -2.22 11.64
C ARG A 192 38.75 -1.17 10.57
N LEU A 193 38.02 -1.54 9.52
CA LEU A 193 37.66 -0.62 8.44
C LEU A 193 36.24 -0.09 8.65
N SER A 194 36.04 1.19 8.41
CA SER A 194 34.70 1.77 8.34
C SER A 194 34.08 1.52 6.97
N ILE A 195 32.76 1.56 6.88
CA ILE A 195 32.01 1.43 5.62
C ILE A 195 31.66 2.83 5.09
N ILE A 196 31.78 3.03 3.79
CA ILE A 196 31.37 4.26 3.10
C ILE A 196 29.84 4.24 2.96
N THR A 197 29.17 5.28 3.46
CA THR A 197 27.70 5.38 3.46
C THR A 197 27.16 6.41 2.48
N ALA A 198 27.97 7.39 2.08
CA ALA A 198 27.60 8.37 1.06
C ALA A 198 28.86 8.95 0.41
N MET A 199 28.70 9.40 -0.84
CA MET A 199 29.77 10.00 -1.64
C MET A 199 29.22 11.24 -2.34
N ALA A 200 30.04 12.26 -2.48
CA ALA A 200 29.71 13.47 -3.23
C ALA A 200 30.99 14.02 -3.88
N THR A 201 30.84 14.81 -4.94
CA THR A 201 31.96 15.48 -5.60
C THR A 201 31.94 16.97 -5.30
N ILE A 202 33.13 17.57 -5.28
CA ILE A 202 33.29 19.02 -5.19
C ILE A 202 34.40 19.50 -6.12
N ARG A 203 34.25 20.70 -6.67
CA ARG A 203 35.30 21.32 -7.48
C ARG A 203 36.53 21.68 -6.66
N LYS A 204 37.72 21.54 -7.25
CA LYS A 204 38.98 21.90 -6.60
C LYS A 204 39.21 23.41 -6.61
N ALA A 205 39.54 23.97 -7.78
CA ALA A 205 39.86 25.38 -7.95
C ALA A 205 38.81 26.14 -8.80
N SER A 206 38.42 25.60 -9.96
CA SER A 206 37.53 26.27 -10.92
C SER A 206 36.07 25.82 -10.80
N SER A 207 35.13 26.72 -11.13
CA SER A 207 33.69 26.44 -11.19
C SER A 207 33.25 25.80 -12.52
N GLU A 208 34.16 25.66 -13.50
CA GLU A 208 33.84 25.07 -14.81
C GLU A 208 33.33 23.63 -14.72
N PRO A 209 32.40 23.20 -15.59
CA PRO A 209 31.80 21.86 -15.60
C PRO A 209 32.80 20.69 -15.73
N LYS A 210 33.95 20.94 -16.38
CA LYS A 210 35.02 19.95 -16.61
C LYS A 210 36.27 20.18 -15.76
N ALA A 211 36.19 21.01 -14.71
CA ALA A 211 37.33 21.27 -13.84
C ALA A 211 37.65 20.09 -12.90
N ALA A 212 38.92 20.00 -12.49
CA ALA A 212 39.41 19.06 -11.52
C ALA A 212 38.56 19.08 -10.25
N SER A 213 38.21 17.90 -9.75
CA SER A 213 37.27 17.73 -8.65
C SER A 213 37.88 16.84 -7.56
N CYS A 214 37.56 17.14 -6.31
CA CYS A 214 37.87 16.32 -5.15
C CYS A 214 36.67 15.43 -4.81
N LEU A 215 36.94 14.29 -4.19
CA LEU A 215 35.91 13.34 -3.76
C LEU A 215 35.67 13.49 -2.26
N ILE A 216 34.41 13.55 -1.85
CA ILE A 216 34.01 13.57 -0.44
C ILE A 216 33.39 12.21 -0.12
N LEU A 217 33.95 11.54 0.88
CA LEU A 217 33.46 10.27 1.40
C LEU A 217 32.93 10.47 2.81
N ALA A 218 31.73 9.96 3.09
CA ALA A 218 31.20 9.80 4.43
C ALA A 218 31.29 8.35 4.86
N THR A 219 31.73 8.12 6.10
CA THR A 219 31.82 6.78 6.68
C THR A 219 30.76 6.55 7.75
N GLU A 220 30.42 5.29 8.01
CA GLU A 220 29.45 4.92 9.03
C GLU A 220 29.89 5.35 10.43
N CYS A 221 31.19 5.46 10.70
CA CYS A 221 31.70 5.97 11.97
C CYS A 221 31.47 7.47 12.18
N GLY A 222 30.93 8.19 11.19
CA GLY A 222 30.67 9.61 11.26
C GLY A 222 31.87 10.46 10.85
N GLU A 223 32.84 9.89 10.12
CA GLU A 223 33.97 10.64 9.57
C GLU A 223 33.71 11.03 8.11
N LEU A 224 34.21 12.21 7.74
CA LEU A 224 34.18 12.77 6.42
C LEU A 224 35.61 12.94 5.93
N LEU A 225 35.91 12.33 4.79
CA LEU A 225 37.22 12.34 4.17
C LEU A 225 37.12 13.05 2.82
N VAL A 226 37.90 14.11 2.65
CA VAL A 226 38.09 14.75 1.35
C VAL A 226 39.33 14.17 0.70
N LEU A 227 39.18 13.50 -0.42
CA LEU A 227 40.26 12.88 -1.17
C LEU A 227 40.68 13.75 -2.35
N ASP A 228 42.01 13.84 -2.54
CA ASP A 228 42.58 14.33 -3.79
C ASP A 228 42.49 13.24 -4.86
N THR A 229 42.12 13.64 -6.06
CA THR A 229 41.93 12.70 -7.18
C THR A 229 43.19 12.54 -8.02
N GLN A 230 44.23 13.36 -7.79
CA GLN A 230 45.55 13.23 -8.42
C GLN A 230 46.48 12.33 -7.61
N ALA A 231 46.65 12.65 -6.32
CA ALA A 231 47.52 11.89 -5.42
C ALA A 231 46.82 10.69 -4.75
N PHE A 232 45.49 10.58 -4.85
CA PHE A 232 44.67 9.58 -4.14
C PHE A 232 44.89 9.57 -2.62
N GLY A 233 45.30 10.72 -2.05
CA GLY A 233 45.53 10.91 -0.63
C GLY A 233 44.41 11.70 0.04
N VAL A 234 44.33 11.61 1.37
CA VAL A 234 43.38 12.40 2.18
C VAL A 234 43.89 13.84 2.27
N LEU A 235 43.11 14.79 1.77
CA LEU A 235 43.37 16.23 1.88
C LEU A 235 42.85 16.81 3.19
N ALA A 236 41.67 16.38 3.62
CA ALA A 236 41.04 16.85 4.85
C ALA A 236 40.23 15.74 5.50
N GLN A 237 40.23 15.71 6.83
CA GLN A 237 39.39 14.83 7.64
C GLN A 237 38.56 15.69 8.60
N ALA A 238 37.27 15.39 8.68
CA ALA A 238 36.34 16.06 9.59
C ALA A 238 35.34 15.05 10.17
N LYS A 239 34.69 15.40 11.28
CA LYS A 239 33.59 14.62 11.86
C LYS A 239 32.24 15.18 11.41
N CYS A 240 31.24 14.34 11.21
CA CYS A 240 29.89 14.74 10.79
C CYS A 240 29.21 15.67 11.81
N GLY A 241 29.51 15.51 13.10
CA GLY A 241 28.99 16.33 14.17
C GLY A 241 29.76 16.16 15.48
N PRO A 242 29.40 16.90 16.54
CA PRO A 242 29.95 16.70 17.88
C PRO A 242 29.53 15.36 18.50
N PHE A 243 28.37 14.84 18.09
CA PHE A 243 27.88 13.52 18.45
C PHE A 243 28.13 12.53 17.30
N ARG A 244 28.31 11.24 17.63
CA ARG A 244 28.57 10.14 16.68
C ARG A 244 27.31 9.83 15.85
N GLY A 245 26.97 10.70 14.92
CA GLY A 245 25.86 10.51 13.99
C GLY A 245 26.30 9.84 12.69
N THR A 246 25.58 8.79 12.28
CA THR A 246 25.89 8.04 11.04
C THR A 246 25.33 8.78 9.81
N PRO A 247 26.17 9.25 8.87
CA PRO A 247 25.73 9.98 7.68
C PRO A 247 25.00 9.07 6.68
N THR A 248 23.92 9.55 6.09
CA THR A 248 23.13 8.85 5.06
C THR A 248 23.17 9.53 3.71
N LEU A 249 23.06 10.85 3.69
CA LEU A 249 23.00 11.64 2.47
C LEU A 249 23.94 12.83 2.59
N LEU A 250 24.60 13.16 1.49
CA LEU A 250 25.51 14.27 1.37
C LEU A 250 25.11 15.17 0.21
N SER A 251 25.27 16.47 0.38
CA SER A 251 25.22 17.42 -0.71
C SER A 251 26.28 18.49 -0.51
N ALA A 252 27.17 18.63 -1.48
CA ALA A 252 28.30 19.56 -1.45
C ALA A 252 28.10 20.72 -2.43
N SER A 253 28.55 21.90 -2.04
CA SER A 253 28.54 23.10 -2.89
C SER A 253 29.78 23.95 -2.61
N GLY A 254 30.30 24.58 -3.67
CA GLY A 254 31.44 25.49 -3.61
C GLY A 254 32.70 24.91 -4.26
N GLN A 255 33.85 25.47 -3.88
CA GLN A 255 35.17 25.13 -4.39
C GLN A 255 36.08 24.80 -3.21
N TYR A 256 36.84 23.71 -3.31
CA TYR A 256 37.71 23.25 -2.23
C TYR A 256 38.77 24.30 -1.86
N ASP A 257 39.42 24.90 -2.85
CA ASP A 257 40.51 25.87 -2.65
C ASP A 257 40.02 27.25 -2.18
N VAL A 258 38.77 27.59 -2.43
CA VAL A 258 38.18 28.88 -2.01
C VAL A 258 37.36 28.70 -0.72
N ASP A 259 36.08 28.36 -0.84
CA ASP A 259 35.16 28.05 0.26
C ASP A 259 34.21 26.94 -0.20
N TYR A 260 33.98 25.99 0.69
CA TYR A 260 33.03 24.92 0.45
C TYR A 260 32.15 24.63 1.65
N ARG A 261 30.99 24.07 1.33
CA ARG A 261 29.98 23.68 2.31
C ARG A 261 29.46 22.31 1.97
N VAL A 262 29.39 21.46 2.98
CA VAL A 262 28.83 20.11 2.87
C VAL A 262 27.69 20.03 3.86
N VAL A 263 26.50 19.69 3.36
CA VAL A 263 25.34 19.40 4.19
C VAL A 263 25.23 17.90 4.30
N ILE A 264 25.08 17.42 5.54
CA ILE A 264 25.02 16.01 5.89
C ILE A 264 23.68 15.75 6.57
N ALA A 265 22.93 14.76 6.09
CA ALA A 265 21.82 14.19 6.83
C ALA A 265 22.27 12.90 7.52
N THR A 266 21.88 12.70 8.78
CA THR A 266 22.22 11.50 9.55
C THR A 266 21.02 10.55 9.68
N ARG A 267 21.28 9.25 9.95
CA ARG A 267 20.23 8.24 10.19
C ARG A 267 19.33 8.61 11.37
N GLU A 268 19.89 9.29 12.36
CA GLU A 268 19.19 9.78 13.55
C GLU A 268 18.21 10.93 13.27
N GLY A 269 18.15 11.42 12.03
CA GLY A 269 17.30 12.54 11.63
C GLY A 269 17.89 13.90 11.99
N SER A 270 19.21 14.05 12.04
CA SER A 270 19.85 15.36 12.23
C SER A 270 20.46 15.87 10.93
N LEU A 271 20.40 17.19 10.74
CA LEU A 271 21.11 17.91 9.68
C LEU A 271 22.35 18.60 10.25
N CYS A 272 23.49 18.36 9.64
CA CYS A 272 24.77 18.98 9.98
C CYS A 272 25.32 19.79 8.79
N LEU A 273 25.94 20.93 9.08
CA LEU A 273 26.67 21.74 8.11
C LEU A 273 28.17 21.69 8.42
N LEU A 274 28.96 21.25 7.46
CA LEU A 274 30.41 21.37 7.49
C LEU A 274 30.85 22.51 6.56
N ARG A 275 31.77 23.35 7.05
CA ARG A 275 32.43 24.39 6.27
C ARG A 275 33.92 24.09 6.15
N LYS A 276 34.58 24.69 5.16
CA LYS A 276 36.03 24.59 5.01
C LYS A 276 36.76 24.95 6.31
N GLY A 277 37.71 24.10 6.70
CA GLY A 277 38.56 24.29 7.90
C GLY A 277 37.91 23.88 9.22
N TRP A 278 36.64 23.45 9.22
CA TRP A 278 36.00 22.93 10.43
C TRP A 278 36.37 21.45 10.63
N LEU A 279 36.78 21.10 11.86
CA LEU A 279 37.09 19.71 12.23
C LEU A 279 35.83 18.88 12.51
N ALA A 280 34.70 19.53 12.81
CA ALA A 280 33.42 18.88 13.04
C ALA A 280 32.29 19.71 12.43
N GLY A 281 31.29 19.03 11.86
CA GLY A 281 30.07 19.65 11.36
C GLY A 281 29.27 20.28 12.50
N GLN A 282 28.71 21.46 12.26
CA GLN A 282 27.78 22.09 13.19
C GLN A 282 26.39 21.49 12.98
N HIS A 283 25.79 20.97 14.06
CA HIS A 283 24.39 20.57 14.05
C HIS A 283 23.51 21.79 13.79
N ILE A 284 22.64 21.70 12.79
CA ILE A 284 21.78 22.80 12.38
C ILE A 284 20.35 22.60 12.91
N VAL A 285 19.76 21.43 12.64
CA VAL A 285 18.35 21.13 12.90
C VAL A 285 18.16 19.64 13.12
N ARG A 286 17.24 19.27 14.03
CA ARG A 286 16.70 17.91 14.13
C ARG A 286 15.40 17.82 13.32
N LEU A 287 15.36 16.91 12.37
CA LEU A 287 14.20 16.62 11.52
C LEU A 287 13.13 15.87 12.32
N GLU A 288 11.86 16.08 11.93
CA GLU A 288 10.72 15.38 12.52
C GLU A 288 10.66 13.90 12.12
N ALA A 289 11.20 13.56 10.95
CA ALA A 289 11.31 12.21 10.43
C ALA A 289 12.62 12.06 9.62
N PRO A 290 13.11 10.82 9.40
CA PRO A 290 14.31 10.60 8.59
C PRO A 290 14.20 11.18 7.19
N ALA A 291 15.31 11.70 6.68
CA ALA A 291 15.41 12.24 5.33
C ALA A 291 15.44 11.10 4.30
N ALA A 292 14.54 11.16 3.31
CA ALA A 292 14.55 10.31 2.12
C ALA A 292 15.41 10.93 1.00
N GLY A 293 15.55 12.26 0.98
CA GLY A 293 16.34 12.97 -0.01
C GLY A 293 16.83 14.32 0.51
N LEU A 294 18.00 14.74 0.04
CA LEU A 294 18.69 15.96 0.45
C LEU A 294 19.28 16.64 -0.78
N ALA A 295 19.04 17.94 -0.94
CA ALA A 295 19.75 18.75 -1.93
C ALA A 295 20.08 20.13 -1.37
N LEU A 296 21.29 20.59 -1.66
CA LEU A 296 21.71 21.97 -1.48
C LEU A 296 21.57 22.70 -2.83
N LEU A 297 20.68 23.69 -2.90
CA LEU A 297 20.44 24.41 -4.15
C LEU A 297 21.64 25.31 -4.51
N PRO A 298 22.15 25.29 -5.77
CA PRO A 298 23.41 25.98 -6.10
C PRO A 298 23.39 27.50 -5.93
N ILE A 299 22.27 28.16 -6.29
CA ILE A 299 22.17 29.62 -6.31
C ILE A 299 21.70 30.16 -4.95
N ASP A 300 20.54 29.70 -4.48
CA ASP A 300 19.97 30.17 -3.21
C ASP A 300 20.75 29.65 -2.00
N GLN A 301 21.52 28.57 -2.19
CA GLN A 301 22.27 27.87 -1.16
C GLN A 301 21.38 27.51 0.05
N THR A 302 20.10 27.25 -0.21
CA THR A 302 19.13 26.74 0.74
C THR A 302 19.13 25.21 0.74
N ILE A 303 18.83 24.63 1.89
CA ILE A 303 18.85 23.19 2.12
C ILE A 303 17.43 22.70 1.95
N VAL A 304 17.19 21.86 0.95
CA VAL A 304 15.89 21.22 0.75
C VAL A 304 15.98 19.76 1.14
N VAL A 305 15.06 19.34 1.99
CA VAL A 305 14.98 17.99 2.52
C VAL A 305 13.59 17.45 2.31
N VAL A 306 13.52 16.21 1.86
CA VAL A 306 12.28 15.44 1.82
C VAL A 306 12.32 14.39 2.92
N CYS A 307 11.31 14.40 3.76
CA CYS A 307 11.18 13.53 4.91
C CYS A 307 10.16 12.41 4.63
N MET A 308 10.36 11.26 5.27
CA MET A 308 9.49 10.08 5.13
C MET A 308 8.03 10.34 5.58
N ASN A 309 7.79 11.38 6.39
CA ASN A 309 6.45 11.78 6.85
C ASN A 309 5.63 12.58 5.81
N ARG A 310 5.96 12.48 4.50
CA ARG A 310 5.30 13.21 3.40
C ARG A 310 5.47 14.72 3.50
N THR A 311 6.62 15.20 3.97
CA THR A 311 6.92 16.63 4.02
C THR A 311 8.15 16.97 3.18
N LEU A 312 8.02 18.04 2.40
CA LEU A 312 9.12 18.71 1.71
C LEU A 312 9.41 19.99 2.50
N VAL A 313 10.60 20.09 3.09
CA VAL A 313 10.98 21.18 3.97
C VAL A 313 12.22 21.88 3.42
N CYS A 314 12.24 23.21 3.50
CA CYS A 314 13.40 24.01 3.16
C CYS A 314 13.93 24.73 4.39
N TYR A 315 15.23 24.61 4.60
CA TYR A 315 15.99 25.24 5.67
C TYR A 315 17.00 26.24 5.12
N SER A 316 17.20 27.33 5.86
CA SER A 316 18.37 28.18 5.70
C SER A 316 19.62 27.45 6.23
N LYS A 317 20.81 27.86 5.79
CA LYS A 317 22.10 27.37 6.32
C LYS A 317 22.26 27.55 7.82
N LYS A 318 21.52 28.48 8.43
CA LYS A 318 21.49 28.72 9.88
C LYS A 318 20.49 27.82 10.62
N GLY A 319 19.73 26.99 9.91
CA GLY A 319 18.73 26.08 10.49
C GLY A 319 17.33 26.64 10.61
N LYS A 320 17.11 27.89 10.19
CA LYS A 320 15.75 28.44 10.16
C LYS A 320 14.93 27.73 9.10
N LYS A 321 13.79 27.13 9.50
CA LYS A 321 12.80 26.57 8.59
C LYS A 321 12.17 27.72 7.78
N LEU A 322 12.33 27.71 6.46
CA LEU A 322 11.82 28.75 5.57
C LEU A 322 10.38 28.45 5.14
N TRP A 323 10.13 27.21 4.72
CA TRP A 323 8.80 26.75 4.32
C TRP A 323 8.69 25.23 4.42
N THR A 324 7.45 24.76 4.43
CA THR A 324 7.10 23.33 4.45
C THR A 324 5.93 23.11 3.50
N VAL A 325 5.99 22.03 2.72
CA VAL A 325 4.93 21.59 1.81
C VAL A 325 4.59 20.15 2.16
N ARG A 326 3.29 19.84 2.25
CA ARG A 326 2.82 18.47 2.46
C ARG A 326 2.62 17.78 1.11
N LEU A 327 3.26 16.63 0.94
CA LEU A 327 3.19 15.81 -0.25
C LEU A 327 1.96 14.88 -0.18
N PRO A 328 1.31 14.56 -1.32
CA PRO A 328 0.15 13.67 -1.32
C PRO A 328 0.53 12.22 -0.96
N GLN A 329 1.72 11.78 -1.37
CA GLN A 329 2.25 10.43 -1.17
C GLN A 329 3.67 10.50 -0.57
N PRO A 330 4.19 9.41 0.04
CA PRO A 330 5.56 9.37 0.52
C PRO A 330 6.53 9.46 -0.65
N ALA A 331 7.56 10.29 -0.49
CA ALA A 331 8.59 10.45 -1.48
C ALA A 331 9.64 9.35 -1.39
N VAL A 332 10.13 8.95 -2.56
CA VAL A 332 11.16 7.92 -2.73
C VAL A 332 12.52 8.55 -2.97
N CYS A 333 12.58 9.57 -3.83
CA CYS A 333 13.83 10.23 -4.21
C CYS A 333 13.60 11.73 -4.48
N LEU A 334 14.70 12.49 -4.42
CA LEU A 334 14.72 13.92 -4.69
C LEU A 334 15.97 14.25 -5.51
N THR A 335 15.80 15.07 -6.55
CA THR A 335 16.91 15.55 -7.39
C THR A 335 16.70 17.03 -7.73
N PRO A 336 17.71 17.90 -7.57
CA PRO A 336 17.62 19.29 -8.00
C PRO A 336 17.68 19.38 -9.54
N VAL A 337 16.81 20.20 -10.12
CA VAL A 337 16.72 20.46 -11.55
C VAL A 337 17.07 21.93 -11.78
N CYS A 338 18.33 22.18 -12.14
CA CYS A 338 18.85 23.53 -12.32
C CYS A 338 18.80 23.93 -13.80
N LEU A 339 18.09 25.01 -14.12
CA LEU A 339 17.87 25.50 -15.49
C LEU A 339 18.49 26.89 -15.62
N PRO A 340 19.81 26.99 -15.87
CA PRO A 340 20.51 28.28 -15.88
C PRO A 340 20.01 29.22 -16.98
N HIS A 341 19.57 28.68 -18.13
CA HIS A 341 19.06 29.48 -19.26
C HIS A 341 17.73 30.21 -18.93
N LEU A 342 16.94 29.68 -17.98
CA LEU A 342 15.72 30.35 -17.47
C LEU A 342 15.98 31.10 -16.15
N GLY A 343 17.14 30.92 -15.53
CA GLY A 343 17.42 31.43 -14.19
C GLY A 343 16.56 30.78 -13.09
N ILE A 344 16.04 29.57 -13.32
CA ILE A 344 15.14 28.88 -12.38
C ILE A 344 15.83 27.63 -11.83
N ASN A 345 15.71 27.42 -10.51
CA ASN A 345 16.04 26.16 -9.86
C ASN A 345 14.76 25.49 -9.37
N LEU A 346 14.57 24.25 -9.80
CA LEU A 346 13.45 23.41 -9.41
C LEU A 346 13.94 22.26 -8.54
N VAL A 347 13.06 21.76 -7.70
CA VAL A 347 13.26 20.52 -6.94
C VAL A 347 12.30 19.49 -7.50
N CYS A 348 12.84 18.41 -8.05
CA CYS A 348 12.06 17.27 -8.52
C CYS A 348 11.93 16.25 -7.41
N VAL A 349 10.71 15.81 -7.13
CA VAL A 349 10.39 14.80 -6.11
C VAL A 349 9.65 13.65 -6.77
N GLY A 350 10.20 12.45 -6.66
CA GLY A 350 9.55 11.21 -7.07
C GLY A 350 8.74 10.62 -5.93
N LEU A 351 7.43 10.45 -6.12
CA LEU A 351 6.53 9.90 -5.11
C LEU A 351 6.18 8.44 -5.37
N LYS A 352 5.81 7.73 -4.30
CA LYS A 352 5.23 6.39 -4.40
C LYS A 352 3.94 6.45 -5.23
N GLY A 353 3.79 5.51 -6.16
CA GLY A 353 2.68 5.47 -7.13
C GLY A 353 2.99 6.16 -8.47
N GLY A 354 4.24 6.58 -8.70
CA GLY A 354 4.70 7.07 -10.00
C GLY A 354 4.47 8.55 -10.25
N LEU A 355 3.87 9.28 -9.32
CA LEU A 355 3.71 10.73 -9.44
C LEU A 355 5.06 11.44 -9.24
N VAL A 356 5.48 12.23 -10.23
CA VAL A 356 6.69 13.05 -10.19
C VAL A 356 6.29 14.52 -10.18
N GLN A 357 6.75 15.29 -9.19
CA GLN A 357 6.36 16.68 -8.99
C GLN A 357 7.58 17.62 -8.99
N PHE A 358 7.41 18.81 -9.58
CA PHE A 358 8.44 19.85 -9.66
C PHE A 358 8.03 21.07 -8.85
N TYR A 359 8.89 21.47 -7.94
CA TYR A 359 8.66 22.60 -7.05
C TYR A 359 9.66 23.73 -7.30
N SER A 360 9.15 24.95 -7.42
CA SER A 360 9.96 26.17 -7.29
C SER A 360 9.67 26.77 -5.92
N GLN A 361 10.66 26.71 -5.04
CA GLN A 361 10.47 27.02 -3.62
C GLN A 361 9.29 26.22 -3.04
N ARG A 362 8.30 26.90 -2.46
CA ARG A 362 7.09 26.25 -1.91
C ARG A 362 6.06 25.87 -2.97
N LYS A 363 6.12 26.40 -4.19
CA LYS A 363 5.04 26.30 -5.18
C LYS A 363 5.27 25.11 -6.12
N LEU A 364 4.23 24.31 -6.35
CA LEU A 364 4.20 23.33 -7.42
C LEU A 364 4.18 24.06 -8.78
N VAL A 365 4.95 23.56 -9.73
CA VAL A 365 5.13 24.19 -11.05
C VAL A 365 4.75 23.23 -12.18
N ASP A 366 5.06 21.96 -12.01
CA ASP A 366 4.76 20.93 -13.00
C ASP A 366 4.64 19.56 -12.31
N GLN A 367 3.92 18.64 -12.95
CA GLN A 367 3.81 17.26 -12.49
C GLN A 367 3.47 16.30 -13.63
N PHE A 368 3.98 15.08 -13.57
CA PHE A 368 3.57 14.02 -14.49
C PHE A 368 3.53 12.67 -13.78
N TYR A 369 2.91 11.68 -14.44
CA TYR A 369 2.87 10.30 -13.96
C TYR A 369 3.82 9.42 -14.76
N ALA A 370 4.73 8.77 -14.05
CA ALA A 370 5.46 7.60 -14.52
C ALA A 370 4.53 6.36 -14.44
N PRO A 371 4.78 5.31 -15.25
CA PRO A 371 3.97 4.09 -15.25
C PRO A 371 3.97 3.37 -13.89
N GLU A 372 5.08 3.45 -13.16
CA GLU A 372 5.29 2.86 -11.84
C GLU A 372 6.05 3.81 -10.91
N SER A 373 6.16 3.46 -9.63
CA SER A 373 6.96 4.19 -8.64
C SER A 373 8.41 4.33 -9.12
N VAL A 374 8.91 5.56 -9.09
CA VAL A 374 10.28 5.87 -9.52
C VAL A 374 11.24 5.59 -8.36
N ALA A 375 12.18 4.69 -8.56
CA ALA A 375 13.22 4.33 -7.58
C ALA A 375 14.34 5.36 -7.55
N SER A 376 14.76 5.84 -8.73
CA SER A 376 15.88 6.78 -8.88
C SER A 376 15.64 7.81 -9.98
N LEU A 377 16.17 9.02 -9.78
CA LEU A 377 16.03 10.19 -10.64
C LEU A 377 17.39 10.88 -10.82
N THR A 378 17.77 11.18 -12.06
CA THR A 378 18.89 12.08 -12.32
C THR A 378 18.55 13.06 -13.44
N PHE A 379 19.06 14.28 -13.35
CA PHE A 379 18.81 15.36 -14.31
C PHE A 379 20.13 15.95 -14.79
N GLY A 380 20.30 16.05 -16.11
CA GLY A 380 21.49 16.63 -16.70
C GLY A 380 21.59 16.40 -18.20
N ARG A 381 22.83 16.43 -18.71
CA ARG A 381 23.12 16.22 -20.14
C ARG A 381 23.18 14.71 -20.43
N LEU A 382 22.49 14.26 -21.47
CA LEU A 382 22.55 12.89 -21.98
C LEU A 382 22.61 12.92 -23.51
N GLY A 383 23.58 12.22 -24.10
CA GLY A 383 23.91 12.34 -25.51
C GLY A 383 24.35 13.77 -25.82
N GLN A 384 23.62 14.43 -26.73
CA GLN A 384 23.84 15.83 -27.12
C GLN A 384 22.81 16.79 -26.51
N GLU A 385 21.78 16.27 -25.84
CA GLU A 385 20.73 17.09 -25.25
C GLU A 385 21.11 17.53 -23.84
N GLU A 386 20.84 18.80 -23.51
CA GLU A 386 21.29 19.38 -22.25
C GLU A 386 20.34 19.16 -21.07
N HIS A 387 19.05 19.01 -21.34
CA HIS A 387 17.99 19.02 -20.33
C HIS A 387 17.22 17.71 -20.37
N VAL A 388 17.87 16.66 -19.87
CA VAL A 388 17.32 15.30 -19.87
C VAL A 388 17.10 14.85 -18.44
N LEU A 389 15.88 14.35 -18.19
CA LEU A 389 15.51 13.69 -16.96
C LEU A 389 15.48 12.18 -17.22
N VAL A 390 16.31 11.45 -16.48
CA VAL A 390 16.38 9.99 -16.51
C VAL A 390 15.74 9.45 -15.25
N LEU A 391 14.80 8.52 -15.42
CA LEU A 391 14.08 7.87 -14.34
C LEU A 391 14.30 6.36 -14.44
N VAL A 392 14.51 5.71 -13.30
CA VAL A 392 14.47 4.25 -13.19
C VAL A 392 13.36 3.88 -12.22
N THR A 393 12.44 3.03 -12.65
CA THR A 393 11.31 2.59 -11.86
C THR A 393 11.65 1.35 -11.02
N VAL A 394 10.79 0.99 -10.06
CA VAL A 394 11.04 -0.15 -9.15
C VAL A 394 11.02 -1.51 -9.87
N ASP A 395 10.18 -1.65 -10.88
CA ASP A 395 10.12 -2.75 -11.86
C ASP A 395 11.34 -2.83 -12.79
N GLY A 396 12.19 -1.80 -12.78
CA GLY A 396 13.44 -1.75 -13.51
C GLY A 396 13.35 -1.23 -14.93
N SER A 397 12.27 -0.52 -15.28
CA SER A 397 12.14 0.19 -16.54
C SER A 397 13.01 1.46 -16.54
N LEU A 398 13.71 1.71 -17.65
CA LEU A 398 14.48 2.94 -17.89
C LEU A 398 13.65 3.93 -18.71
N ILE A 399 13.36 5.10 -18.15
CA ILE A 399 12.55 6.14 -18.80
C ILE A 399 13.39 7.40 -18.99
N VAL A 400 13.42 7.92 -20.21
CA VAL A 400 14.14 9.14 -20.56
C VAL A 400 13.15 10.18 -21.06
N LYS A 401 13.11 11.33 -20.38
CA LYS A 401 12.29 12.49 -20.74
C LYS A 401 13.18 13.69 -21.07
N ILE A 402 12.91 14.36 -22.18
CA ILE A 402 13.65 15.55 -22.61
C ILE A 402 12.76 16.77 -22.36
N LEU A 403 13.34 17.80 -21.74
CA LEU A 403 12.64 19.07 -21.54
C LEU A 403 12.66 19.88 -22.84
N LYS A 404 11.49 20.35 -23.31
CA LYS A 404 11.41 21.23 -24.48
C LYS A 404 12.10 22.57 -24.20
N ARG A 405 12.81 23.12 -25.20
CA ARG A 405 13.43 24.46 -25.09
C ARG A 405 12.42 25.59 -24.91
N THR A 406 11.19 25.39 -25.38
CA THR A 406 10.06 26.33 -25.24
C THR A 406 9.27 26.12 -23.95
N ALA A 407 9.71 25.24 -23.04
CA ALA A 407 8.98 24.94 -21.82
C ALA A 407 9.08 26.11 -20.84
N GLU A 408 7.93 26.73 -20.55
CA GLU A 408 7.83 27.76 -19.52
C GLU A 408 7.25 27.19 -18.22
N PHE A 409 7.86 27.57 -17.11
CA PHE A 409 7.52 27.12 -15.77
C PHE A 409 6.72 28.19 -15.03
N VAL A 410 5.41 28.20 -15.27
CA VAL A 410 4.49 29.08 -14.53
C VAL A 410 4.17 28.47 -13.17
N THR A 411 4.27 29.27 -12.10
CA THR A 411 3.93 28.79 -10.76
C THR A 411 2.43 28.58 -10.65
N THR A 412 2.00 27.33 -10.44
CA THR A 412 0.62 27.04 -10.07
C THR A 412 0.40 27.33 -8.59
N GLU A 413 -0.79 27.78 -8.21
CA GLU A 413 -1.17 27.82 -6.80
C GLU A 413 -1.22 26.39 -6.26
N ASN A 414 -0.64 26.18 -5.07
CA ASN A 414 -0.55 24.85 -4.47
C ASN A 414 -1.95 24.31 -4.20
N ILE A 415 -2.36 23.30 -4.98
CA ILE A 415 -3.62 22.56 -4.77
C ILE A 415 -3.65 21.84 -3.40
N TYR A 416 -2.47 21.60 -2.81
CA TYR A 416 -2.28 20.87 -1.54
C TYR A 416 -1.82 21.75 -0.37
N GLY A 417 -1.84 23.07 -0.52
CA GLY A 417 -1.55 24.00 0.57
C GLY A 417 -2.76 24.17 1.48
N ASP A 418 -2.54 24.21 2.79
CA ASP A 418 -3.57 24.61 3.77
C ASP A 418 -4.28 25.88 3.29
N ALA A 419 -5.62 25.85 3.34
CA ALA A 419 -6.47 26.97 3.01
C ALA A 419 -5.94 28.26 3.67
N PRO A 420 -5.54 29.28 2.88
CA PRO A 420 -5.33 30.60 3.44
C PRO A 420 -6.70 31.16 3.81
N GLY A 421 -6.87 31.51 5.08
CA GLY A 421 -8.04 32.24 5.54
C GLY A 421 -8.26 33.52 4.73
N LEU A 422 -9.55 33.80 4.49
CA LEU A 422 -10.18 35.06 4.11
C LEU A 422 -9.30 36.06 3.33
N GLY A 423 -9.52 36.12 2.01
CA GLY A 423 -9.06 37.19 1.14
C GLY A 423 -9.85 37.20 -0.17
N ASP A 424 -10.71 38.19 -0.29
CA ASP A 424 -11.66 38.57 -1.33
C ASP A 424 -11.22 38.40 -2.81
N GLY A 425 -12.20 38.16 -3.70
CA GLY A 425 -12.10 38.52 -5.12
C GLY A 425 -12.06 37.40 -6.17
N THR A 426 -13.26 36.91 -6.53
CA THR A 426 -13.69 36.52 -7.90
C THR A 426 -12.74 35.73 -8.80
N ALA A 427 -12.94 34.41 -8.88
CA ALA A 427 -12.65 33.63 -10.08
C ALA A 427 -13.75 32.59 -10.29
N GLU A 428 -14.50 32.76 -11.39
CA GLU A 428 -15.57 31.90 -11.84
C GLU A 428 -15.03 30.49 -12.14
N GLY A 429 -15.56 29.48 -11.46
CA GLY A 429 -15.22 28.08 -11.66
C GLY A 429 -16.46 27.20 -11.45
N SER A 430 -16.82 26.48 -12.51
CA SER A 430 -17.46 25.15 -12.51
C SER A 430 -18.51 24.86 -11.44
N GLU A 431 -19.76 24.77 -11.88
CA GLU A 431 -20.88 24.13 -11.18
C GLU A 431 -20.48 22.70 -10.76
N ASP A 432 -20.13 22.48 -9.48
CA ASP A 432 -20.47 21.27 -8.70
C ASP A 432 -19.68 21.07 -7.39
N SER A 433 -18.78 21.97 -6.98
CA SER A 433 -18.19 21.89 -5.63
C SER A 433 -18.45 23.15 -4.82
N ALA A 434 -19.41 23.08 -3.90
CA ALA A 434 -19.71 24.13 -2.95
C ALA A 434 -18.46 24.48 -2.09
N PRO A 435 -18.22 25.76 -1.78
CA PRO A 435 -17.06 26.19 -1.01
C PRO A 435 -17.06 25.60 0.42
N PRO A 436 -15.87 25.33 1.00
CA PRO A 436 -15.74 24.74 2.32
C PRO A 436 -16.22 25.73 3.39
N GLY A 437 -17.28 25.38 4.12
CA GLY A 437 -17.82 26.16 5.24
C GLY A 437 -19.32 26.41 5.20
N GLN A 438 -20.01 26.10 4.11
CA GLN A 438 -21.46 26.24 4.04
C GLN A 438 -22.14 24.96 4.55
N LEU A 439 -22.69 25.03 5.76
CA LEU A 439 -23.52 23.96 6.31
C LEU A 439 -24.69 23.69 5.37
N GLN A 440 -24.78 22.46 4.85
CA GLN A 440 -25.90 21.98 4.06
C GLN A 440 -27.11 21.77 4.98
N ILE A 441 -27.75 22.88 5.41
CA ILE A 441 -28.97 22.82 6.22
C ILE A 441 -30.13 22.45 5.28
N PRO A 442 -30.81 21.31 5.49
CA PRO A 442 -31.97 20.96 4.68
C PRO A 442 -33.05 22.03 4.79
N LYS A 443 -33.60 22.47 3.65
CA LYS A 443 -34.67 23.47 3.64
C LYS A 443 -35.94 22.86 4.23
N LYS A 444 -36.53 23.52 5.24
CA LYS A 444 -37.82 23.12 5.81
C LYS A 444 -38.92 23.34 4.77
N THR A 445 -39.65 22.27 4.46
CA THR A 445 -40.73 22.29 3.49
C THR A 445 -42.02 22.84 4.10
N LYS A 446 -42.99 23.18 3.25
CA LYS A 446 -44.33 23.62 3.69
C LYS A 446 -45.00 22.58 4.61
N ILE A 447 -44.79 21.29 4.35
CA ILE A 447 -45.30 20.18 5.18
C ILE A 447 -44.80 20.28 6.62
N PHE A 448 -43.52 20.60 6.81
CA PHE A 448 -42.97 20.79 8.16
C PHE A 448 -43.67 21.94 8.91
N VAL A 449 -43.98 23.03 8.21
CA VAL A 449 -44.69 24.18 8.80
C VAL A 449 -46.13 23.81 9.16
N GLU A 450 -46.83 23.11 8.26
CA GLU A 450 -48.20 22.63 8.49
C GLU A 450 -48.28 21.62 9.64
N GLN A 451 -47.33 20.67 9.72
CA GLN A 451 -47.20 19.73 10.84
C GLN A 451 -47.00 20.48 12.16
N THR A 452 -46.13 21.50 12.18
CA THR A 452 -45.88 22.31 13.38
C THR A 452 -47.15 23.01 13.88
N LEU A 453 -47.97 23.55 12.98
CA LEU A 453 -49.25 24.19 13.33
C LEU A 453 -50.28 23.18 13.87
N ARG A 454 -50.33 21.96 13.30
CA ARG A 454 -51.16 20.86 13.80
C ARG A 454 -50.72 20.41 15.20
N GLU A 455 -49.42 20.21 15.41
CA GLU A 455 -48.87 19.82 16.70
C GLU A 455 -49.15 20.88 17.77
N LYS A 456 -49.04 22.18 17.43
CA LYS A 456 -49.36 23.28 18.36
C LYS A 456 -50.83 23.30 18.79
N SER A 457 -51.76 23.01 17.87
CA SER A 457 -53.20 23.05 18.16
C SER A 457 -53.70 21.82 18.92
N HIS A 458 -53.08 20.65 18.72
CA HIS A 458 -53.52 19.36 19.27
C HIS A 458 -52.48 18.69 20.17
N ALA A 459 -51.58 19.46 20.78
CA ALA A 459 -50.45 18.92 21.56
C ALA A 459 -50.90 17.94 22.67
N ALA A 460 -51.95 18.29 23.42
CA ALA A 460 -52.41 17.51 24.56
C ALA A 460 -52.94 16.11 24.16
N THR A 461 -53.69 16.03 23.05
CA THR A 461 -54.21 14.75 22.54
C THR A 461 -53.12 13.88 21.93
N ILE A 462 -52.18 14.46 21.18
CA ILE A 462 -51.02 13.73 20.62
C ILE A 462 -50.15 13.15 21.74
N HIS A 463 -49.87 13.93 22.77
CA HIS A 463 -49.12 13.45 23.93
C HIS A 463 -49.86 12.33 24.66
N GLY A 464 -51.18 12.47 24.87
CA GLY A 464 -52.01 11.44 25.50
C GLY A 464 -52.02 10.11 24.73
N SER A 465 -52.18 10.15 23.41
CA SER A 465 -52.14 8.95 22.57
C SER A 465 -50.76 8.31 22.56
N PHE A 466 -49.69 9.11 22.43
CA PHE A 466 -48.32 8.62 22.45
C PHE A 466 -47.98 7.92 23.78
N GLN A 467 -48.36 8.49 24.92
CA GLN A 467 -48.14 7.84 26.21
C GLN A 467 -48.89 6.51 26.31
N SER A 468 -50.15 6.45 25.88
CA SER A 468 -50.94 5.21 25.89
C SER A 468 -50.29 4.11 25.03
N GLU A 469 -49.86 4.46 23.81
CA GLU A 469 -49.18 3.52 22.91
C GLU A 469 -47.80 3.12 23.41
N LEU A 470 -47.04 4.05 23.99
CA LEU A 470 -45.74 3.78 24.61
C LEU A 470 -45.87 2.79 25.77
N TRP A 471 -46.88 2.95 26.62
CA TRP A 471 -47.17 1.98 27.69
C TRP A 471 -47.55 0.61 27.16
N ARG A 472 -48.38 0.57 26.09
CA ARG A 472 -48.74 -0.69 25.42
C ARG A 472 -47.52 -1.36 24.80
N MET A 473 -46.65 -0.59 24.15
CA MET A 473 -45.39 -1.08 23.59
C MET A 473 -44.50 -1.65 24.69
N ARG A 474 -44.25 -0.89 25.77
CA ARG A 474 -43.45 -1.34 26.92
C ARG A 474 -43.98 -2.66 27.50
N LEU A 475 -45.30 -2.78 27.68
CA LEU A 475 -45.91 -4.00 28.20
C LEU A 475 -45.73 -5.18 27.23
N THR A 476 -45.95 -4.94 25.93
CA THR A 476 -45.82 -5.98 24.90
C THR A 476 -44.37 -6.45 24.77
N THR A 477 -43.42 -5.50 24.75
CA THR A 477 -41.99 -5.79 24.76
C THR A 477 -41.59 -6.54 26.03
N ALA A 478 -42.05 -6.12 27.21
CA ALA A 478 -41.74 -6.80 28.47
C ALA A 478 -42.25 -8.25 28.48
N ARG A 479 -43.47 -8.49 28.01
CA ARG A 479 -44.02 -9.85 27.88
C ARG A 479 -43.17 -10.69 26.92
N ALA A 480 -42.91 -10.19 25.72
CA ALA A 480 -42.07 -10.87 24.74
C ALA A 480 -40.65 -11.15 25.27
N THR A 481 -40.04 -10.23 26.02
CA THR A 481 -38.71 -10.46 26.63
C THR A 481 -38.75 -11.53 27.71
N ILE A 482 -39.81 -11.59 28.52
CA ILE A 482 -39.96 -12.64 29.54
C ILE A 482 -40.16 -13.99 28.86
N ASP A 483 -40.94 -14.05 27.78
CA ASP A 483 -41.14 -15.28 27.01
C ASP A 483 -39.82 -15.78 26.39
N VAL A 484 -38.98 -14.88 25.87
CA VAL A 484 -37.62 -15.21 25.36
C VAL A 484 -36.67 -15.67 26.47
N ILE A 485 -36.70 -15.02 27.65
CA ILE A 485 -35.87 -15.43 28.79
C ILE A 485 -36.28 -16.82 29.30
N ASN A 486 -37.58 -17.09 29.38
CA ASN A 486 -38.11 -18.38 29.86
C ASN A 486 -37.89 -19.52 28.84
N SER A 487 -37.86 -19.21 27.54
CA SER A 487 -37.58 -20.18 26.48
C SER A 487 -36.09 -20.38 26.20
N ALA A 488 -35.22 -19.51 26.73
CA ALA A 488 -33.77 -19.47 26.47
C ALA A 488 -33.39 -19.25 25.00
N ASP A 489 -34.32 -18.79 24.15
CA ASP A 489 -34.17 -18.56 22.69
C ASP A 489 -33.33 -17.31 22.33
N SER A 490 -32.56 -16.76 23.28
CA SER A 490 -31.72 -15.58 23.06
C SER A 490 -30.28 -15.94 22.69
N ASN A 491 -29.75 -15.29 21.65
CA ASN A 491 -28.35 -15.39 21.19
C ASN A 491 -27.33 -14.59 22.04
N MET A 492 -27.72 -14.23 23.26
CA MET A 492 -26.85 -13.54 24.21
C MET A 492 -27.35 -13.82 25.62
N SER A 493 -26.51 -14.46 26.43
CA SER A 493 -26.84 -14.76 27.82
C SER A 493 -26.93 -13.46 28.62
N THR A 494 -28.13 -13.04 29.03
CA THR A 494 -28.34 -11.75 29.73
C THR A 494 -28.84 -11.87 31.17
N VAL A 495 -29.03 -13.08 31.73
CA VAL A 495 -29.54 -13.24 33.11
C VAL A 495 -28.73 -14.29 33.90
N ASP A 496 -28.45 -13.93 35.16
CA ASP A 496 -27.40 -14.38 36.09
C ASP A 496 -27.33 -15.88 36.48
N VAL A 497 -26.12 -16.37 36.78
CA VAL A 497 -25.53 -16.60 38.15
C VAL A 497 -24.18 -17.29 37.96
N GLY A 498 -23.08 -16.52 37.91
CA GLY A 498 -21.74 -17.07 38.04
C GLY A 498 -21.12 -17.70 36.78
N LEU A 499 -21.67 -17.47 35.58
CA LEU A 499 -21.04 -17.79 34.30
C LEU A 499 -20.66 -16.50 33.55
N ALA A 500 -19.63 -16.57 32.71
CA ALA A 500 -19.19 -15.46 31.88
C ALA A 500 -20.20 -15.22 30.74
N PRO A 501 -20.51 -13.97 30.33
CA PRO A 501 -21.38 -13.71 29.20
C PRO A 501 -20.81 -14.33 27.92
N LEU A 502 -21.61 -15.15 27.26
CA LEU A 502 -21.27 -15.79 26.00
C LEU A 502 -22.05 -15.15 24.86
N LYS A 503 -21.39 -15.09 23.70
CA LYS A 503 -21.99 -14.75 22.43
C LYS A 503 -21.81 -15.94 21.50
N LEU A 504 -22.92 -16.49 21.04
CA LEU A 504 -22.97 -17.52 20.01
C LEU A 504 -23.37 -16.88 18.67
N ALA A 505 -22.55 -17.08 17.65
CA ALA A 505 -22.90 -16.82 16.27
C ALA A 505 -22.74 -18.09 15.43
N ALA A 506 -23.52 -18.21 14.36
CA ALA A 506 -23.40 -19.34 13.45
C ALA A 506 -23.35 -18.88 12.00
N GLU A 507 -22.52 -19.56 11.21
CA GLU A 507 -22.37 -19.35 9.77
C GLU A 507 -22.57 -20.70 9.07
N VAL A 508 -23.45 -20.74 8.09
CA VAL A 508 -23.68 -21.92 7.26
C VAL A 508 -22.87 -21.78 5.97
N LEU A 509 -22.02 -22.77 5.68
CA LEU A 509 -21.18 -22.81 4.48
C LEU A 509 -21.45 -24.08 3.67
N GLY A 510 -22.05 -23.91 2.50
CA GLY A 510 -22.40 -24.98 1.57
C GLY A 510 -23.80 -24.78 0.99
N LEU A 511 -23.97 -25.07 -0.30
CA LEU A 511 -25.25 -24.90 -1.02
C LEU A 511 -25.87 -26.25 -1.44
N GLY A 512 -25.47 -27.35 -0.79
CA GLY A 512 -25.89 -28.71 -1.13
C GLY A 512 -26.50 -29.47 0.06
N PRO A 513 -26.90 -30.73 -0.14
CA PRO A 513 -27.45 -31.57 0.92
C PRO A 513 -26.42 -31.86 2.02
N VAL A 514 -25.14 -31.54 1.80
CA VAL A 514 -24.11 -31.55 2.83
C VAL A 514 -23.57 -30.14 2.97
N PHE A 515 -23.71 -29.56 4.16
CA PHE A 515 -23.16 -28.25 4.49
C PHE A 515 -22.36 -28.30 5.79
N LYS A 516 -21.47 -27.33 5.95
CA LYS A 516 -20.71 -27.13 7.19
C LYS A 516 -21.33 -25.99 7.97
N LEU A 517 -21.74 -26.30 9.19
CA LEU A 517 -22.17 -25.32 10.18
C LEU A 517 -20.96 -24.91 11.01
N PHE A 518 -20.57 -23.64 10.92
CA PHE A 518 -19.56 -23.04 11.77
C PHE A 518 -20.23 -22.31 12.93
N LEU A 519 -19.83 -22.63 14.15
CA LEU A 519 -20.25 -21.92 15.36
C LEU A 519 -19.08 -21.11 15.89
N VAL A 520 -19.30 -19.82 16.11
CA VAL A 520 -18.34 -18.90 16.71
C VAL A 520 -18.83 -18.57 18.10
N LEU A 521 -18.08 -19.02 19.09
CA LEU A 521 -18.33 -18.82 20.51
C LEU A 521 -17.34 -17.81 21.06
N GLU A 522 -17.83 -16.71 21.61
CA GLU A 522 -16.99 -15.67 22.19
C GLU A 522 -17.38 -15.44 23.66
N ASN A 523 -16.40 -15.50 24.54
CA ASN A 523 -16.56 -15.08 25.93
C ASN A 523 -16.34 -13.56 26.01
N ILE A 524 -17.41 -12.81 26.23
CA ILE A 524 -17.41 -11.33 26.30
C ILE A 524 -17.01 -10.83 27.70
N SER A 525 -16.71 -11.73 28.64
CA SER A 525 -16.24 -11.29 29.94
C SER A 525 -14.87 -10.62 29.83
N SER A 526 -14.55 -9.77 30.80
CA SER A 526 -13.24 -9.11 30.88
C SER A 526 -12.19 -9.93 31.63
N ARG A 527 -12.61 -10.84 32.54
CA ARG A 527 -11.70 -11.52 33.47
C ARG A 527 -12.11 -12.95 33.85
N LYS A 528 -13.26 -13.45 33.38
CA LYS A 528 -13.83 -14.70 33.89
C LYS A 528 -13.83 -15.78 32.83
N GLU A 529 -13.10 -16.85 33.07
CA GLU A 529 -13.09 -18.01 32.17
C GLU A 529 -14.40 -18.78 32.28
N ALA A 530 -14.92 -19.24 31.14
CA ALA A 530 -16.09 -20.11 31.11
C ALA A 530 -15.62 -21.57 31.00
N THR A 531 -15.90 -22.38 32.03
CA THR A 531 -15.51 -23.79 32.12
C THR A 531 -16.73 -24.69 32.28
N GLY A 532 -16.59 -25.95 31.87
CA GLY A 532 -17.64 -26.97 32.01
C GLY A 532 -18.88 -26.68 31.16
N LEU A 533 -18.68 -26.17 29.95
CA LEU A 533 -19.74 -25.96 28.97
C LEU A 533 -19.83 -27.14 28.01
N SER A 534 -21.03 -27.45 27.57
CA SER A 534 -21.33 -28.47 26.58
C SER A 534 -22.27 -27.89 25.54
N LEU A 535 -22.09 -28.32 24.29
CA LEU A 535 -22.86 -27.89 23.14
C LEU A 535 -23.66 -29.09 22.60
N LEU A 536 -24.94 -28.86 22.32
CA LEU A 536 -25.84 -29.82 21.71
C LEU A 536 -26.56 -29.18 20.52
N ILE A 537 -26.53 -29.84 19.36
CA ILE A 537 -27.30 -29.47 18.18
C ILE A 537 -28.52 -30.37 18.12
N GLN A 538 -29.69 -29.79 18.38
CA GLN A 538 -30.98 -30.44 18.20
C GLN A 538 -31.49 -30.16 16.78
N ALA A 539 -31.75 -31.23 16.06
CA ALA A 539 -32.32 -31.20 14.72
C ALA A 539 -33.39 -32.29 14.62
N ASP A 540 -34.41 -32.08 13.78
CA ASP A 540 -35.33 -33.17 13.45
C ASP A 540 -34.59 -34.21 12.60
N HIS A 541 -34.42 -35.42 13.15
CA HIS A 541 -33.72 -36.53 12.50
C HIS A 541 -34.35 -36.98 11.18
N ARG A 542 -35.62 -36.60 10.93
CA ARG A 542 -36.28 -36.84 9.65
C ARG A 542 -35.75 -35.97 8.53
N HIS A 543 -35.18 -34.81 8.86
CA HIS A 543 -34.75 -33.78 7.90
C HIS A 543 -33.23 -33.54 7.90
N TYR A 544 -32.58 -33.69 9.06
CA TYR A 544 -31.15 -33.43 9.21
C TYR A 544 -30.46 -34.53 10.02
N CYS A 545 -29.30 -34.96 9.54
CA CYS A 545 -28.37 -35.82 10.25
C CYS A 545 -27.07 -35.04 10.52
N VAL A 546 -26.72 -34.90 11.80
CA VAL A 546 -25.52 -34.20 12.27
C VAL A 546 -24.52 -35.25 12.75
N ASP A 547 -23.30 -35.25 12.19
CA ASP A 547 -22.29 -36.28 12.50
C ASP A 547 -21.89 -36.30 13.99
N ARG A 548 -21.84 -35.12 14.62
CA ARG A 548 -21.46 -34.92 16.03
C ARG A 548 -22.40 -33.93 16.68
N PRO A 549 -23.59 -34.35 17.13
CA PRO A 549 -24.58 -33.43 17.69
C PRO A 549 -24.18 -32.93 19.08
N TYR A 550 -23.33 -33.66 19.83
CA TYR A 550 -22.87 -33.29 21.16
C TYR A 550 -21.35 -33.06 21.19
N LEU A 551 -20.91 -31.96 21.82
CA LEU A 551 -19.51 -31.63 22.00
C LEU A 551 -19.26 -30.99 23.38
N SER A 552 -18.30 -31.51 24.14
CA SER A 552 -17.79 -30.83 25.34
C SER A 552 -16.87 -29.70 24.91
N LEU A 553 -17.16 -28.48 25.36
CA LEU A 553 -16.38 -27.30 24.99
C LEU A 553 -15.12 -27.19 25.86
N PRO A 554 -13.98 -26.77 25.27
CA PRO A 554 -12.81 -26.40 26.06
C PRO A 554 -13.09 -25.13 26.87
N MET A 555 -12.17 -24.80 27.78
CA MET A 555 -12.23 -23.54 28.53
C MET A 555 -12.23 -22.34 27.58
N LEU A 556 -13.25 -21.48 27.68
CA LEU A 556 -13.36 -20.27 26.86
C LEU A 556 -12.69 -19.09 27.58
N VAL A 557 -11.56 -18.65 27.03
CA VAL A 557 -10.80 -17.50 27.51
C VAL A 557 -11.52 -16.19 27.13
N PRO A 558 -11.56 -15.19 28.02
CA PRO A 558 -12.04 -13.83 27.72
C PRO A 558 -11.49 -13.24 26.41
N GLY A 559 -12.38 -12.79 25.52
CA GLY A 559 -12.03 -12.04 24.30
C GLY A 559 -11.43 -12.87 23.14
N ALA A 560 -11.32 -14.19 23.28
CA ALA A 560 -10.84 -15.08 22.22
C ALA A 560 -12.02 -15.88 21.62
N PRO A 561 -12.41 -15.64 20.35
CA PRO A 561 -13.47 -16.41 19.71
C PRO A 561 -13.00 -17.83 19.36
N VAL A 562 -13.77 -18.83 19.75
CA VAL A 562 -13.55 -20.24 19.39
C VAL A 562 -14.47 -20.60 18.24
N ARG A 563 -13.88 -21.09 17.15
CA ARG A 563 -14.61 -21.56 15.97
C ARG A 563 -14.72 -23.07 15.99
N LEU A 564 -15.94 -23.59 15.91
CA LEU A 564 -16.26 -25.01 15.87
C LEU A 564 -16.94 -25.34 14.55
N ASP A 565 -16.63 -26.50 13.98
CA ASP A 565 -17.22 -26.96 12.72
C ASP A 565 -18.00 -28.27 12.88
N PHE A 566 -19.22 -28.25 12.35
CA PHE A 566 -20.13 -29.37 12.33
C PHE A 566 -20.55 -29.67 10.90
N ARG A 567 -20.43 -30.93 10.51
CA ARG A 567 -20.96 -31.40 9.23
C ARG A 567 -22.42 -31.81 9.43
N VAL A 568 -23.29 -31.18 8.65
CA VAL A 568 -24.73 -31.47 8.65
C VAL A 568 -25.11 -32.00 7.26
N THR A 569 -25.89 -33.06 7.26
CA THR A 569 -26.42 -33.69 6.06
C THR A 569 -27.93 -33.61 6.08
N VAL A 570 -28.53 -33.09 5.03
CA VAL A 570 -29.97 -33.10 4.79
C VAL A 570 -30.34 -34.50 4.36
N SER A 571 -31.37 -35.09 4.98
CA SER A 571 -31.90 -36.38 4.54
C SER A 571 -32.54 -36.22 3.16
N VAL A 572 -32.25 -37.15 2.26
CA VAL A 572 -32.75 -37.14 0.89
C VAL A 572 -33.37 -38.50 0.62
N ASP A 573 -34.54 -38.54 -0.01
CA ASP A 573 -35.20 -39.80 -0.33
C ASP A 573 -34.39 -40.56 -1.41
N PRO A 574 -34.07 -41.85 -1.18
CA PRO A 574 -33.14 -42.61 -2.03
C PRO A 574 -33.66 -42.92 -3.45
N ALA A 575 -34.93 -42.65 -3.74
CA ALA A 575 -35.54 -42.86 -5.06
C ALA A 575 -35.45 -41.63 -5.99
N ASP A 576 -35.73 -40.43 -5.46
CA ASP A 576 -35.91 -39.20 -6.26
C ASP A 576 -34.82 -38.14 -6.04
N GLY A 577 -33.94 -38.29 -5.06
CA GLY A 577 -32.85 -37.34 -4.81
C GLY A 577 -33.33 -35.97 -4.29
N LEU A 578 -34.58 -35.87 -3.86
CA LEU A 578 -35.22 -34.67 -3.32
C LEU A 578 -35.37 -34.76 -1.79
N PRO A 579 -35.39 -33.62 -1.07
CA PRO A 579 -35.70 -33.58 0.36
C PRO A 579 -37.16 -34.04 0.62
N PRO A 580 -37.46 -34.54 1.84
CA PRO A 580 -38.80 -35.01 2.20
C PRO A 580 -39.88 -33.96 1.97
N VAL A 581 -41.06 -34.38 1.48
CA VAL A 581 -42.22 -33.51 1.17
C VAL A 581 -42.73 -32.74 2.42
N ASP A 582 -42.43 -33.24 3.61
CA ASP A 582 -42.79 -32.64 4.91
C ASP A 582 -41.88 -31.48 5.35
N LEU A 583 -40.81 -31.17 4.58
CA LEU A 583 -39.88 -30.09 4.89
C LEU A 583 -40.49 -28.72 4.52
N THR A 584 -41.15 -28.08 5.48
CA THR A 584 -41.65 -26.71 5.38
C THR A 584 -40.65 -25.70 6.00
N PRO A 585 -40.68 -24.41 5.59
CA PRO A 585 -39.84 -23.36 6.20
C PRO A 585 -40.07 -23.22 7.72
N GLU A 586 -41.21 -23.67 8.24
CA GLU A 586 -41.52 -23.65 9.67
C GLU A 586 -40.80 -24.75 10.46
N ASN A 587 -40.47 -25.87 9.81
CA ASN A 587 -39.84 -27.06 10.40
C ASN A 587 -38.36 -27.22 10.00
N SER A 588 -37.83 -26.36 9.12
CA SER A 588 -36.47 -26.41 8.59
C SER A 588 -35.48 -25.61 9.46
N TYR A 589 -35.42 -25.91 10.76
CA TYR A 589 -34.51 -25.23 11.67
C TYR A 589 -33.63 -26.17 12.49
N LEU A 590 -32.41 -25.72 12.79
CA LEU A 590 -31.48 -26.33 13.72
C LEU A 590 -31.45 -25.51 15.00
N LYS A 591 -31.59 -26.15 16.17
CA LYS A 591 -31.44 -25.50 17.47
C LYS A 591 -30.08 -25.87 18.06
N VAL A 592 -29.22 -24.88 18.26
CA VAL A 592 -27.95 -25.04 18.95
C VAL A 592 -28.15 -24.64 20.41
N LEU A 593 -27.89 -25.54 21.34
CA LEU A 593 -28.07 -25.37 22.77
C LEU A 593 -26.70 -25.44 23.47
N ILE A 594 -26.42 -24.47 24.34
CA ILE A 594 -25.25 -24.50 25.23
C ILE A 594 -25.74 -24.69 26.66
N PHE A 595 -25.14 -25.62 27.40
CA PHE A 595 -25.45 -25.85 28.80
C PHE A 595 -24.20 -26.05 29.64
N LYS A 596 -24.31 -25.77 30.94
CA LYS A 596 -23.27 -26.10 31.90
C LYS A 596 -23.45 -27.53 32.39
N VAL A 597 -22.35 -28.24 32.57
CA VAL A 597 -22.35 -29.58 33.17
C VAL A 597 -23.07 -29.53 34.52
N GLY A 598 -24.18 -30.27 34.64
CA GLY A 598 -25.01 -30.33 35.84
C GLY A 598 -26.28 -29.45 35.85
N GLN A 599 -26.51 -28.63 34.82
CA GLN A 599 -27.76 -27.88 34.63
C GLN A 599 -28.62 -28.49 33.51
N VAL A 600 -29.94 -28.49 33.71
CA VAL A 600 -30.93 -29.08 32.77
C VAL A 600 -31.45 -28.03 31.78
N SER A 601 -31.44 -26.75 32.15
CA SER A 601 -31.83 -25.64 31.27
C SER A 601 -30.66 -25.17 30.42
N ALA A 602 -30.92 -24.94 29.13
CA ALA A 602 -29.94 -24.30 28.24
C ALA A 602 -29.67 -22.84 28.67
N ILE A 603 -28.42 -22.41 28.51
CA ILE A 603 -27.94 -21.06 28.81
C ILE A 603 -28.14 -20.13 27.62
N GLU A 604 -27.94 -20.68 26.42
CA GLU A 604 -28.06 -19.97 25.15
C GLU A 604 -28.61 -20.95 24.13
N ALA A 605 -29.65 -20.52 23.41
CA ALA A 605 -30.21 -21.25 22.28
C ALA A 605 -30.19 -20.38 21.04
N LEU A 606 -29.63 -20.90 19.95
CA LEU A 606 -29.66 -20.26 18.64
C LEU A 606 -30.48 -21.13 17.70
N LYS A 607 -31.56 -20.54 17.17
CA LYS A 607 -32.37 -21.15 16.10
C LYS A 607 -31.81 -20.70 14.76
N LEU A 608 -31.47 -21.66 13.90
CA LEU A 608 -30.95 -21.44 12.56
C LEU A 608 -31.93 -21.97 11.54
N ASP A 609 -32.52 -21.08 10.77
CA ASP A 609 -33.38 -21.46 9.65
C ASP A 609 -32.48 -21.79 8.45
N HIS A 610 -32.57 -23.03 7.94
CA HIS A 610 -31.91 -23.42 6.71
C HIS A 610 -32.94 -23.29 5.58
N GLU A 611 -32.87 -22.19 4.85
CA GLU A 611 -33.62 -22.02 3.60
C GLU A 611 -33.08 -23.04 2.58
N SER A 612 -33.87 -24.07 2.27
CA SER A 612 -33.57 -24.95 1.13
C SER A 612 -33.52 -24.11 -0.14
N PRO A 613 -32.51 -24.25 -1.02
CA PRO A 613 -32.38 -23.41 -2.22
C PRO A 613 -33.50 -23.61 -3.27
N ASN A 614 -34.42 -24.56 -3.07
CA ASN A 614 -35.50 -24.87 -4.02
C ASN A 614 -36.87 -24.89 -3.34
N GLY A 615 -37.41 -23.71 -3.03
CA GLY A 615 -38.85 -23.59 -2.78
C GLY A 615 -39.66 -23.87 -4.06
N PRO A 616 -40.91 -24.35 -3.97
CA PRO A 616 -41.75 -24.66 -5.13
C PRO A 616 -41.98 -23.45 -6.06
N THR A 617 -41.92 -22.22 -5.53
CA THR A 617 -42.08 -20.96 -6.26
C THR A 617 -40.94 -20.70 -7.25
N ILE A 618 -39.69 -21.05 -6.90
CA ILE A 618 -38.51 -20.82 -7.76
C ILE A 618 -38.51 -21.75 -8.98
N ILE A 619 -39.01 -22.99 -8.81
CA ILE A 619 -39.11 -23.99 -9.89
C ILE A 619 -40.17 -23.56 -10.93
N MET A 620 -41.28 -22.95 -10.50
CA MET A 620 -42.31 -22.39 -11.39
C MET A 620 -41.78 -21.22 -12.22
N GLU A 621 -41.06 -20.28 -11.60
CA GLU A 621 -40.47 -19.12 -12.29
C GLU A 621 -39.39 -19.55 -13.31
N GLN A 622 -38.57 -20.55 -12.98
CA GLN A 622 -37.59 -21.11 -13.92
C GLN A 622 -38.27 -21.73 -15.14
N LYS A 623 -39.28 -22.60 -14.94
CA LYS A 623 -40.05 -23.19 -16.05
C LYS A 623 -40.79 -22.15 -16.88
N PHE A 624 -41.29 -21.09 -16.25
CA PHE A 624 -41.92 -19.97 -16.95
C PHE A 624 -40.93 -19.21 -17.83
N ASN A 625 -39.73 -18.93 -17.33
CA ASN A 625 -38.68 -18.27 -18.11
C ASN A 625 -38.19 -19.13 -19.28
N GLU A 626 -37.99 -20.44 -19.07
CA GLU A 626 -37.67 -21.39 -20.14
C GLU A 626 -38.77 -21.43 -21.22
N SER A 627 -40.03 -21.44 -20.80
CA SER A 627 -41.19 -21.41 -21.72
C SER A 627 -41.23 -20.10 -22.51
N ALA A 628 -40.93 -18.96 -21.88
CA ALA A 628 -40.84 -17.67 -22.58
C ALA A 628 -39.68 -17.61 -23.59
N GLU A 629 -38.59 -18.35 -23.37
CA GLU A 629 -37.53 -18.50 -24.37
C GLU A 629 -37.94 -19.40 -25.54
N LYS A 630 -38.65 -20.51 -25.27
CA LYS A 630 -39.18 -21.41 -26.33
C LYS A 630 -40.13 -20.70 -27.30
N VAL A 631 -40.95 -19.76 -26.82
CA VAL A 631 -41.82 -18.96 -27.71
C VAL A 631 -41.02 -18.16 -28.73
N LYS A 632 -39.78 -17.74 -28.41
CA LYS A 632 -38.91 -16.99 -29.33
C LYS A 632 -38.29 -17.86 -30.42
N THR A 633 -38.30 -19.19 -30.27
CA THR A 633 -37.68 -20.14 -31.21
C THR A 633 -38.66 -20.77 -32.19
N PHE A 634 -39.96 -20.42 -32.13
CA PHE A 634 -40.96 -20.90 -33.09
C PHE A 634 -40.64 -20.47 -34.53
N THR A 635 -40.71 -21.42 -35.47
CA THR A 635 -40.35 -21.19 -36.88
C THR A 635 -41.46 -20.54 -37.70
N LYS A 636 -42.72 -20.64 -37.22
CA LYS A 636 -43.90 -20.01 -37.81
C LYS A 636 -44.55 -19.07 -36.80
N ARG A 637 -45.01 -17.91 -37.28
CA ARG A 637 -45.69 -16.92 -36.44
C ARG A 637 -47.06 -17.47 -35.99
N PRO A 638 -47.33 -17.56 -34.67
CA PRO A 638 -48.64 -17.94 -34.16
C PRO A 638 -49.74 -16.95 -34.60
N SER A 639 -51.00 -17.36 -34.50
CA SER A 639 -52.12 -16.48 -34.83
C SER A 639 -52.18 -15.26 -33.90
N ASP A 640 -52.78 -14.16 -34.38
CA ASP A 640 -52.88 -12.93 -33.58
C ASP A 640 -53.70 -13.12 -32.29
N ALA A 641 -54.60 -14.12 -32.24
CA ALA A 641 -55.33 -14.49 -31.03
C ALA A 641 -54.44 -15.18 -29.98
N GLU A 642 -53.61 -16.16 -30.40
CA GLU A 642 -52.66 -16.87 -29.54
C GLU A 642 -51.59 -15.91 -28.98
N LEU A 643 -51.14 -14.93 -29.80
CA LEU A 643 -50.20 -13.89 -29.37
C LEU A 643 -50.79 -12.95 -28.31
N LEU A 644 -52.08 -12.63 -28.39
CA LEU A 644 -52.77 -11.81 -27.38
C LEU A 644 -52.94 -12.58 -26.07
N GLU A 645 -53.19 -13.89 -26.13
CA GLU A 645 -53.33 -14.73 -24.93
C GLU A 645 -51.99 -14.96 -24.22
N LEU A 646 -50.92 -15.26 -24.97
CA LEU A 646 -49.55 -15.30 -24.44
C LEU A 646 -49.17 -13.97 -23.79
N TYR A 647 -49.50 -12.84 -24.44
CA TYR A 647 -49.23 -11.52 -23.88
C TYR A 647 -49.99 -11.26 -22.58
N ALA A 648 -51.27 -11.60 -22.52
CA ALA A 648 -52.10 -11.40 -21.33
C ALA A 648 -51.62 -12.22 -20.13
N LEU A 649 -51.35 -13.52 -20.34
CA LEU A 649 -50.84 -14.42 -19.30
C LEU A 649 -49.44 -14.02 -18.83
N PHE A 650 -48.55 -13.64 -19.75
CA PHE A 650 -47.21 -13.17 -19.40
C PHE A 650 -47.25 -11.87 -18.57
N LYS A 651 -48.12 -10.92 -18.93
CA LYS A 651 -48.30 -9.66 -18.19
C LYS A 651 -48.93 -9.89 -16.82
N GLN A 652 -49.90 -10.78 -16.72
CA GLN A 652 -50.52 -11.14 -15.43
C GLN A 652 -49.52 -11.86 -14.50
N ALA A 653 -48.69 -12.76 -15.03
CA ALA A 653 -47.65 -13.46 -14.27
C ALA A 653 -46.54 -12.52 -13.76
N THR A 654 -46.12 -11.54 -14.57
CA THR A 654 -45.00 -10.64 -14.23
C THR A 654 -45.43 -9.41 -13.43
N VAL A 655 -46.49 -8.73 -13.87
CA VAL A 655 -46.93 -7.44 -13.30
C VAL A 655 -48.11 -7.61 -12.35
N GLY A 656 -48.99 -8.59 -12.58
CA GLY A 656 -50.26 -8.72 -11.87
C GLY A 656 -51.40 -8.00 -12.59
N ASP A 657 -52.44 -7.63 -11.84
CA ASP A 657 -53.64 -6.97 -12.38
C ASP A 657 -53.31 -5.65 -13.10
N ASN A 658 -54.03 -5.38 -14.19
CA ASN A 658 -53.81 -4.18 -15.01
C ASN A 658 -54.40 -2.92 -14.36
N ASP A 659 -53.54 -2.03 -13.87
CA ASP A 659 -53.89 -0.71 -13.31
C ASP A 659 -53.56 0.46 -14.27
N THR A 660 -53.21 0.17 -15.53
CA THR A 660 -52.84 1.21 -16.51
C THR A 660 -54.05 1.85 -17.19
N GLU A 661 -53.97 3.13 -17.53
CA GLU A 661 -55.05 3.84 -18.23
C GLU A 661 -55.31 3.25 -19.62
N LYS A 662 -56.59 3.23 -20.03
CA LYS A 662 -57.02 2.63 -21.29
C LYS A 662 -56.43 3.42 -22.48
N PRO A 663 -55.74 2.75 -23.43
CA PRO A 663 -55.13 3.41 -24.59
C PRO A 663 -56.13 4.21 -25.45
N GLY A 664 -55.66 5.34 -26.00
CA GLY A 664 -56.46 6.26 -26.81
C GLY A 664 -56.97 5.65 -28.14
N MET A 665 -58.02 6.26 -28.71
CA MET A 665 -58.83 5.72 -29.81
C MET A 665 -58.06 5.42 -31.12
N PHE A 666 -56.86 5.98 -31.29
CA PHE A 666 -56.03 5.79 -32.48
C PHE A 666 -55.02 4.62 -32.39
N ASP A 667 -54.88 3.96 -31.23
CA ASP A 667 -54.02 2.76 -31.06
C ASP A 667 -54.86 1.47 -30.89
N LEU A 668 -55.32 0.93 -32.03
CA LEU A 668 -56.13 -0.29 -32.09
C LEU A 668 -55.40 -1.53 -31.54
N LYS A 669 -54.06 -1.60 -31.70
CA LYS A 669 -53.25 -2.73 -31.21
C LYS A 669 -53.01 -2.65 -29.70
N GLY A 670 -52.69 -1.46 -29.20
CA GLY A 670 -52.57 -1.20 -27.77
C GLY A 670 -53.86 -1.49 -27.03
N LYS A 671 -55.01 -1.10 -27.61
CA LYS A 671 -56.34 -1.38 -27.04
C LYS A 671 -56.64 -2.87 -26.90
N ALA A 672 -56.31 -3.69 -27.92
CA ALA A 672 -56.52 -5.13 -27.88
C ALA A 672 -55.66 -5.82 -26.82
N LYS A 673 -54.39 -5.42 -26.69
CA LYS A 673 -53.45 -5.91 -25.66
C LYS A 673 -53.91 -5.52 -24.24
N TRP A 674 -54.37 -4.28 -24.08
CA TRP A 674 -54.87 -3.78 -22.80
C TRP A 674 -56.15 -4.52 -22.39
N GLN A 675 -57.08 -4.77 -23.31
CA GLN A 675 -58.28 -5.57 -23.05
C GLN A 675 -57.93 -7.01 -22.66
N ALA A 676 -57.08 -7.69 -23.44
CA ALA A 676 -56.69 -9.06 -23.15
C ALA A 676 -56.02 -9.21 -21.76
N TRP A 677 -55.21 -8.23 -21.34
CA TRP A 677 -54.62 -8.22 -19.99
C TRP A 677 -55.67 -7.88 -18.92
N ALA A 678 -56.56 -6.92 -19.17
CA ALA A 678 -57.63 -6.56 -18.23
C ALA A 678 -58.65 -7.70 -18.02
N ASP A 679 -58.91 -8.53 -19.03
CA ASP A 679 -59.82 -9.67 -18.96
C ASP A 679 -59.29 -10.81 -18.05
N ARG A 680 -57.99 -10.79 -17.70
CA ARG A 680 -57.35 -11.74 -16.77
C ARG A 680 -57.21 -11.20 -15.35
N LYS A 681 -57.90 -10.10 -15.02
CA LYS A 681 -57.91 -9.50 -13.68
C LYS A 681 -58.44 -10.49 -12.63
N GLY A 682 -57.76 -10.59 -11.50
CA GLY A 682 -58.12 -11.49 -10.38
C GLY A 682 -57.50 -12.89 -10.46
N THR A 683 -56.72 -13.19 -11.51
CA THR A 683 -55.93 -14.44 -11.56
C THR A 683 -54.62 -14.25 -10.78
N SER A 684 -54.27 -15.18 -9.90
CA SER A 684 -52.98 -15.11 -9.16
C SER A 684 -51.78 -15.28 -10.10
N LYS A 685 -50.63 -14.73 -9.72
CA LYS A 685 -49.39 -14.81 -10.52
C LYS A 685 -48.99 -16.26 -10.80
N GLU A 686 -49.10 -17.13 -9.81
CA GLU A 686 -48.78 -18.56 -9.91
C GLU A 686 -49.71 -19.29 -10.89
N ALA A 687 -51.02 -19.05 -10.80
CA ALA A 687 -52.00 -19.63 -11.73
C ALA A 687 -51.82 -19.12 -13.17
N ALA A 688 -51.40 -17.86 -13.33
CA ALA A 688 -51.08 -17.28 -14.64
C ALA A 688 -49.79 -17.88 -15.24
N MET A 689 -48.76 -18.14 -14.42
CA MET A 689 -47.54 -18.84 -14.87
C MET A 689 -47.84 -20.27 -15.30
N GLU A 690 -48.65 -21.01 -14.54
CA GLU A 690 -49.02 -22.39 -14.90
C GLU A 690 -49.82 -22.45 -16.21
N ALA A 691 -50.79 -21.54 -16.37
CA ALA A 691 -51.57 -21.43 -17.61
C ALA A 691 -50.70 -21.02 -18.80
N TYR A 692 -49.70 -20.15 -18.59
CA TYR A 692 -48.74 -19.77 -19.63
C TYR A 692 -47.88 -20.95 -20.08
N ILE A 693 -47.34 -21.73 -19.15
CA ILE A 693 -46.52 -22.92 -19.46
C ILE A 693 -47.33 -23.94 -20.28
N LYS A 694 -48.57 -24.23 -19.85
CA LYS A 694 -49.48 -25.13 -20.59
C LYS A 694 -49.76 -24.65 -22.01
N LEU A 695 -50.05 -23.36 -22.18
CA LEU A 695 -50.31 -22.78 -23.50
C LEU A 695 -49.07 -22.82 -24.40
N VAL A 696 -47.88 -22.54 -23.85
CA VAL A 696 -46.61 -22.64 -24.59
C VAL A 696 -46.33 -24.07 -25.02
N ASP A 697 -46.53 -25.07 -24.16
CA ASP A 697 -46.30 -26.48 -24.52
C ASP A 697 -47.25 -26.93 -25.66
N GLU A 698 -48.52 -26.51 -25.64
CA GLU A 698 -49.47 -26.77 -26.73
C GLU A 698 -49.07 -26.08 -28.05
N LEU A 699 -48.57 -24.85 -27.98
CA LEU A 699 -48.11 -24.09 -29.16
C LEU A 699 -46.77 -24.63 -29.69
N THR A 700 -45.92 -25.14 -28.80
CA THR A 700 -44.66 -25.79 -29.15
C THR A 700 -44.93 -27.02 -30.01
N ALA A 701 -45.95 -27.81 -29.68
CA ALA A 701 -46.36 -28.96 -30.50
C ALA A 701 -46.95 -28.58 -31.88
N LYS A 702 -47.35 -27.32 -32.09
CA LYS A 702 -47.96 -26.83 -33.35
C LYS A 702 -47.01 -26.04 -34.25
N TYR A 703 -46.03 -25.34 -33.67
CA TYR A 703 -45.22 -24.31 -34.35
C TYR A 703 -43.71 -24.47 -34.21
N LEU A 704 -43.27 -25.42 -33.39
CA LEU A 704 -41.88 -25.89 -33.30
C LEU A 704 -41.76 -27.21 -34.09
#